data_AF-A0A7R9QQA0-F1
#
_entry.id   AF-A0A7R9QQA0-F1
#
_cell.length_a   1.000
_cell.length_b   1.000
_cell.length_c   1.000
_cell.angle_alpha   90.00
_cell.angle_beta   90.00
_cell.angle_gamma   90.00
#
_symmetry.space_group_name_H-M   'P 1'
#
loop_
_entity.id
_entity.type
_entity.pdbx_description
1 polymer ?
#
loop_
_entity_poly.entity_id
_entity_poly.type
_entity_poly.pdbx_seq_one_letter_code
_entity_poly.pdbx_strand_id
1 'polypeptide(L)'
;STTATERPLWLHFVDSIPKQYANKPPVNTGVEPDVKTLSQCDIRGLTPEPVAPNPLHDWALQESAKQLTEAYGRPMKDNIDITGFYTHCLTTTDRELWYAINYWGIFAFTFDDYLDVLAKQGADSVRELSEWQMKYMMGTSGGDNPFDRMGVKALSLLRHYMSPDQYVRHVSFCVGWIGTYITKHKDRPLTHEEFWSLRERDNGGDFVWQLAELSVGIDPIEWGLTDDPLWLSFNKTASKHAILVNDIYSVSSEVSEEEGEYSYQYVLMANEGYTAQQAVDQAVAEVHGLWEMALHYAERLYEYKLPVLDRYVDEVLHGCRGNLYWSTVCPRYFQNGHYLDVDTTIDVMFRLINKSLSQSSTKHSFLRQLARCESHLAQKPAIYTPKTSEPLENLRRNERILFDKTYHKILNQLSSNPTFDGHYNSNELSVANEWFRRVIDYNVPKGKRNRGLMAVISYHLMATDDQKSPQMLDSVRALGWALELFQAYFLILDDIMDESITRRGQKCWYRQEGVGLIACNDATLIESGIYHLVKLHFKNKPYYMDIVELIQEVFRKTAYGQCLDMLSNPGNRRPDLNDYTFDKYSAIVKYKTSYYTCVMPVRLAMYLSDYNSAKDHQLVEQILLRMGHLFQARDDYLDCFGDSFITGKIGTDIEDGKCCWPIVTALEYCSQTQRQVLQTHYGSKDYESVKQIRQIYEDLGLDNMFNTYENHVFNEILEMIDKYKYEMDVPIAIFDEPLAQIYNRNK
;
A
#
# COMPACT_ATOMS: atom_id res chain seq x y z
N SER A 1 -36.05 15.68 -53.02
CA SER A 1 -36.46 14.26 -53.09
C SER A 1 -35.46 13.46 -52.25
N THR A 2 -35.81 13.00 -51.03
CA THR A 2 -36.38 11.65 -50.72
C THR A 2 -35.50 10.51 -51.28
N THR A 3 -35.02 9.47 -50.58
CA THR A 3 -35.35 8.81 -49.29
C THR A 3 -34.40 7.61 -49.05
N ALA A 4 -34.19 7.25 -47.76
CA ALA A 4 -34.02 5.89 -47.19
C ALA A 4 -32.74 5.02 -47.39
N THR A 5 -32.00 4.88 -46.28
CA THR A 5 -31.46 3.67 -45.60
C THR A 5 -30.90 2.49 -46.41
N GLU A 6 -29.59 2.23 -46.27
CA GLU A 6 -29.00 0.88 -46.38
C GLU A 6 -28.08 0.59 -45.18
N ARG A 7 -28.20 -0.65 -44.68
CA ARG A 7 -27.66 -1.20 -43.43
C ARG A 7 -26.14 -1.52 -43.52
N PRO A 8 -25.38 -1.49 -42.41
CA PRO A 8 -23.99 -1.96 -42.39
C PRO A 8 -23.86 -3.48 -42.59
N LEU A 9 -22.74 -3.90 -43.18
CA LEU A 9 -22.42 -5.22 -43.78
C LEU A 9 -22.49 -6.49 -42.89
N TRP A 10 -22.90 -6.43 -41.62
CA TRP A 10 -23.01 -7.62 -40.74
C TRP A 10 -24.33 -8.40 -40.90
N LEU A 11 -25.26 -7.93 -41.75
CA LEU A 11 -26.57 -8.56 -41.99
C LEU A 11 -26.65 -9.50 -43.21
N HIS A 12 -25.56 -9.73 -43.95
CA HIS A 12 -25.63 -10.53 -45.19
C HIS A 12 -25.12 -11.98 -45.10
N PHE A 13 -24.53 -12.40 -43.98
CA PHE A 13 -23.93 -13.74 -43.88
C PHE A 13 -24.84 -14.80 -43.23
N VAL A 14 -26.06 -14.44 -42.80
CA VAL A 14 -26.96 -15.31 -42.01
C VAL A 14 -27.86 -16.21 -42.87
N ASP A 15 -28.04 -15.94 -44.17
CA ASP A 15 -29.09 -16.60 -44.96
C ASP A 15 -28.64 -17.78 -45.83
N SER A 16 -27.38 -18.21 -45.78
CA SER A 16 -26.87 -19.26 -46.67
C SER A 16 -25.98 -20.30 -45.99
N ILE A 17 -26.58 -21.39 -45.49
CA ILE A 17 -26.41 -22.78 -46.02
C ILE A 17 -26.66 -23.88 -44.95
N PRO A 18 -27.17 -25.06 -45.37
CA PRO A 18 -28.11 -25.90 -44.62
C PRO A 18 -27.59 -27.13 -43.86
N LYS A 19 -28.52 -27.63 -43.03
CA LYS A 19 -28.59 -28.73 -42.05
C LYS A 19 -28.00 -30.14 -42.33
N GLN A 20 -27.09 -30.38 -43.28
CA GLN A 20 -26.73 -31.79 -43.58
C GLN A 20 -25.36 -32.00 -44.21
N TYR A 21 -24.28 -31.82 -43.45
CA TYR A 21 -22.98 -32.47 -43.73
C TYR A 21 -22.30 -32.88 -42.42
N ALA A 22 -22.45 -34.16 -42.11
CA ALA A 22 -21.80 -34.90 -41.05
C ALA A 22 -20.39 -35.36 -41.48
N ASN A 23 -19.55 -35.61 -40.46
CA ASN A 23 -18.32 -36.46 -40.41
C ASN A 23 -16.94 -35.74 -40.40
N LYS A 24 -16.33 -35.72 -39.18
CA LYS A 24 -14.96 -35.39 -38.63
C LYS A 24 -13.73 -35.30 -39.59
N PRO A 25 -12.56 -34.68 -39.24
CA PRO A 25 -12.03 -34.02 -38.00
C PRO A 25 -11.42 -32.58 -38.26
N PRO A 26 -10.53 -31.97 -37.41
CA PRO A 26 -10.54 -31.67 -35.97
C PRO A 26 -11.30 -30.36 -35.64
N VAL A 27 -11.59 -30.15 -34.36
CA VAL A 27 -12.66 -29.28 -33.85
C VAL A 27 -12.29 -27.79 -33.88
N ASN A 28 -12.79 -27.08 -34.91
CA ASN A 28 -12.98 -25.64 -34.89
C ASN A 28 -14.38 -25.37 -34.30
N THR A 29 -14.49 -25.22 -32.97
CA THR A 29 -15.78 -24.94 -32.29
C THR A 29 -16.16 -23.47 -32.43
N GLY A 30 -16.63 -23.09 -33.62
CA GLY A 30 -17.26 -21.78 -33.88
C GLY A 30 -18.44 -21.48 -32.96
N VAL A 31 -18.14 -21.08 -31.73
CA VAL A 31 -19.07 -20.54 -30.75
C VAL A 31 -18.67 -19.09 -30.52
N GLU A 32 -19.12 -18.21 -31.42
CA GLU A 32 -19.25 -16.79 -31.08
C GLU A 32 -20.56 -16.62 -30.29
N PRO A 33 -20.55 -15.94 -29.13
CA PRO A 33 -21.77 -15.72 -28.36
C PRO A 33 -22.74 -14.79 -29.10
N ASP A 34 -23.97 -15.27 -29.34
CA ASP A 34 -25.06 -14.51 -29.95
C ASP A 34 -25.59 -13.42 -28.98
N VAL A 35 -25.23 -12.16 -29.25
CA VAL A 35 -25.65 -10.96 -28.50
C VAL A 35 -27.16 -10.68 -28.63
N LYS A 36 -27.89 -11.21 -29.64
CA LYS A 36 -29.35 -11.02 -29.71
C LYS A 36 -30.09 -11.77 -28.60
N THR A 37 -29.53 -12.87 -28.09
CA THR A 37 -30.10 -13.63 -26.97
C THR A 37 -30.16 -12.81 -25.69
N LEU A 38 -29.24 -11.85 -25.47
CA LEU A 38 -29.23 -10.96 -24.30
C LEU A 38 -30.43 -10.00 -24.25
N SER A 39 -30.94 -9.57 -25.41
CA SER A 39 -32.15 -8.74 -25.49
C SER A 39 -33.46 -9.53 -25.31
N GLN A 40 -33.40 -10.87 -25.40
CA GLN A 40 -34.54 -11.78 -25.25
C GLN A 40 -34.50 -12.57 -23.94
N CYS A 41 -33.36 -12.61 -23.25
CA CYS A 41 -33.26 -13.15 -21.89
C CYS A 41 -33.92 -12.16 -20.91
N ASP A 42 -34.81 -12.66 -20.07
CA ASP A 42 -35.40 -11.88 -19.00
C ASP A 42 -34.40 -11.73 -17.83
N ILE A 43 -33.31 -10.98 -18.07
CA ILE A 43 -32.29 -10.64 -17.08
C ILE A 43 -32.91 -9.82 -15.92
N ARG A 44 -34.12 -9.26 -16.12
CA ARG A 44 -34.88 -8.58 -15.06
C ARG A 44 -35.36 -9.55 -13.98
N GLY A 45 -35.47 -10.84 -14.30
CA GLY A 45 -35.92 -11.90 -13.39
C GLY A 45 -34.82 -12.56 -12.54
N LEU A 46 -33.53 -12.27 -12.77
CA LEU A 46 -32.40 -12.81 -12.00
C LEU A 46 -32.19 -12.10 -10.66
N THR A 47 -33.26 -11.76 -9.97
CA THR A 47 -33.23 -10.91 -8.78
C THR A 47 -33.13 -11.73 -7.50
N PRO A 48 -32.01 -11.70 -6.77
CA PRO A 48 -32.08 -11.66 -5.32
C PRO A 48 -32.72 -10.33 -4.90
N GLU A 49 -33.50 -10.33 -3.82
CA GLU A 49 -34.01 -9.09 -3.23
C GLU A 49 -32.86 -8.13 -2.92
N PRO A 50 -33.05 -6.80 -3.09
CA PRO A 50 -32.05 -5.81 -2.72
C PRO A 50 -31.70 -5.96 -1.24
N VAL A 51 -30.46 -6.36 -0.96
CA VAL A 51 -29.92 -6.39 0.40
C VAL A 51 -29.42 -4.98 0.71
N ALA A 52 -30.00 -4.33 1.72
CA ALA A 52 -29.50 -3.05 2.19
C ALA A 52 -28.03 -3.22 2.63
N PRO A 53 -27.11 -2.34 2.19
CA PRO A 53 -25.74 -2.42 2.64
C PRO A 53 -25.69 -2.17 4.16
N ASN A 54 -24.86 -2.96 4.86
CA ASN A 54 -24.75 -2.96 6.32
C ASN A 54 -23.28 -2.65 6.71
N PRO A 55 -23.02 -1.64 7.55
CA PRO A 55 -21.68 -1.14 7.86
C PRO A 55 -20.78 -2.07 8.69
N LEU A 56 -21.18 -3.31 8.99
CA LEU A 56 -20.39 -4.31 9.74
C LEU A 56 -19.54 -5.25 8.85
N HIS A 57 -19.32 -4.93 7.57
CA HIS A 57 -18.96 -5.93 6.55
C HIS A 57 -17.52 -5.97 6.01
N ASP A 58 -16.56 -5.20 6.53
CA ASP A 58 -15.13 -5.36 6.16
C ASP A 58 -14.62 -6.79 6.44
N TRP A 59 -15.08 -7.40 7.53
CA TRP A 59 -14.77 -8.80 7.85
C TRP A 59 -15.34 -9.78 6.81
N ALA A 60 -16.54 -9.53 6.27
CA ALA A 60 -17.18 -10.44 5.31
C ALA A 60 -16.56 -10.38 3.90
N LEU A 61 -16.02 -9.23 3.51
CA LEU A 61 -15.24 -9.02 2.28
C LEU A 61 -13.93 -9.84 2.32
N GLN A 62 -13.18 -9.72 3.41
CA GLN A 62 -11.92 -10.45 3.61
C GLN A 62 -12.13 -11.95 3.84
N GLU A 63 -13.18 -12.32 4.58
CA GLU A 63 -13.52 -13.72 4.85
C GLU A 63 -13.97 -14.45 3.57
N SER A 64 -14.68 -13.79 2.65
CA SER A 64 -15.06 -14.39 1.36
C SER A 64 -13.83 -14.61 0.44
N ALA A 65 -12.91 -13.63 0.37
CA ALA A 65 -11.66 -13.76 -0.38
C ALA A 65 -10.72 -14.84 0.22
N LYS A 66 -10.68 -14.94 1.55
CA LYS A 66 -9.94 -15.96 2.28
C LYS A 66 -10.52 -17.36 2.09
N GLN A 67 -11.84 -17.51 2.12
CA GLN A 67 -12.50 -18.80 1.86
C GLN A 67 -12.29 -19.30 0.42
N LEU A 68 -12.26 -18.39 -0.56
CA LEU A 68 -11.90 -18.72 -1.95
C LEU A 68 -10.42 -19.09 -2.08
N THR A 69 -9.54 -18.32 -1.45
CA THR A 69 -8.09 -18.60 -1.35
C THR A 69 -7.80 -19.99 -0.76
N GLU A 70 -8.44 -20.33 0.35
CA GLU A 70 -8.28 -21.61 1.05
C GLU A 70 -8.84 -22.78 0.22
N ALA A 71 -9.90 -22.57 -0.56
CA ALA A 71 -10.52 -23.60 -1.39
C ALA A 71 -9.73 -23.95 -2.66
N TYR A 72 -8.98 -23.00 -3.24
CA TYR A 72 -8.44 -23.12 -4.60
C TYR A 72 -6.91 -23.05 -4.72
N GLY A 73 -6.18 -22.95 -3.60
CA GLY A 73 -4.75 -23.29 -3.55
C GLY A 73 -3.77 -22.24 -4.09
N ARG A 74 -4.25 -21.03 -4.44
CA ARG A 74 -3.43 -19.81 -4.46
C ARG A 74 -4.10 -18.78 -3.54
N PRO A 75 -3.36 -18.15 -2.61
CA PRO A 75 -3.79 -16.88 -2.07
C PRO A 75 -4.08 -15.93 -3.21
N MET A 76 -5.24 -15.26 -3.18
CA MET A 76 -5.39 -13.95 -3.79
C MET A 76 -4.09 -13.21 -3.45
N LYS A 77 -3.23 -12.94 -4.45
CA LYS A 77 -1.79 -12.66 -4.21
C LYS A 77 -1.69 -11.72 -3.01
N ASP A 78 -1.15 -12.23 -1.89
CA ASP A 78 -1.13 -11.50 -0.62
C ASP A 78 -0.64 -10.07 -0.94
N ASN A 79 -1.45 -9.04 -0.61
CA ASN A 79 -1.16 -7.60 -0.80
C ASN A 79 -1.73 -6.84 -2.04
N ILE A 80 -2.79 -7.30 -2.74
CA ILE A 80 -3.49 -6.41 -3.69
C ILE A 80 -4.45 -5.47 -2.93
N ASP A 81 -4.07 -4.20 -2.83
CA ASP A 81 -4.93 -3.13 -2.30
C ASP A 81 -5.93 -2.67 -3.38
N ILE A 82 -7.05 -3.40 -3.49
CA ILE A 82 -8.15 -3.09 -4.42
C ILE A 82 -8.82 -1.77 -4.04
N THR A 83 -8.89 -1.47 -2.75
CA THR A 83 -9.39 -0.19 -2.24
C THR A 83 -8.48 0.95 -2.68
N GLY A 84 -7.16 0.79 -2.56
CA GLY A 84 -6.17 1.72 -3.09
C GLY A 84 -6.27 1.89 -4.61
N PHE A 85 -6.49 0.82 -5.38
CA PHE A 85 -6.70 0.91 -6.83
C PHE A 85 -7.84 1.87 -7.18
N TYR A 86 -9.04 1.60 -6.65
CA TYR A 86 -10.18 2.44 -6.99
C TYR A 86 -10.08 3.84 -6.36
N THR A 87 -9.45 4.00 -5.20
CA THR A 87 -9.17 5.32 -4.59
C THR A 87 -8.31 6.20 -5.48
N HIS A 88 -7.39 5.61 -6.25
CA HIS A 88 -6.60 6.36 -7.23
C HIS A 88 -7.30 6.58 -8.56
N CYS A 89 -8.33 5.78 -8.87
CA CYS A 89 -9.01 5.81 -10.16
C CYS A 89 -10.35 6.56 -10.16
N LEU A 90 -11.00 6.71 -9.00
CA LEU A 90 -12.34 7.27 -8.85
C LEU A 90 -12.39 8.28 -7.68
N THR A 91 -13.22 9.31 -7.80
CA THR A 91 -13.31 10.46 -6.88
C THR A 91 -14.62 10.53 -6.09
N THR A 92 -15.48 9.50 -6.18
CA THR A 92 -16.74 9.48 -5.43
C THR A 92 -16.52 9.65 -3.92
N THR A 93 -17.50 10.21 -3.23
CA THR A 93 -17.51 10.33 -1.75
C THR A 93 -18.66 9.55 -1.11
N ASP A 94 -19.50 8.90 -1.93
CA ASP A 94 -20.58 8.04 -1.48
C ASP A 94 -20.00 6.73 -0.94
N ARG A 95 -20.05 6.55 0.38
CA ARG A 95 -19.50 5.39 1.08
C ARG A 95 -20.15 4.07 0.68
N GLU A 96 -21.44 4.09 0.37
CA GLU A 96 -22.21 2.89 0.03
C GLU A 96 -21.92 2.47 -1.42
N LEU A 97 -21.78 3.45 -2.33
CA LEU A 97 -21.30 3.21 -3.69
C LEU A 97 -19.85 2.71 -3.68
N TRP A 98 -19.00 3.30 -2.83
CA TRP A 98 -17.63 2.84 -2.61
C TRP A 98 -17.58 1.37 -2.21
N TYR A 99 -18.44 0.96 -1.28
CA TYR A 99 -18.54 -0.43 -0.86
C TYR A 99 -18.95 -1.35 -2.02
N ALA A 100 -19.94 -0.95 -2.83
CA ALA A 100 -20.38 -1.71 -4.00
C ALA A 100 -19.25 -1.88 -5.03
N ILE A 101 -18.51 -0.79 -5.32
CA ILE A 101 -17.36 -0.76 -6.23
C ILE A 101 -16.25 -1.70 -5.73
N ASN A 102 -15.90 -1.62 -4.45
CA ASN A 102 -14.87 -2.47 -3.86
C ASN A 102 -15.25 -3.95 -3.92
N TYR A 103 -16.50 -4.30 -3.56
CA TYR A 103 -16.97 -5.68 -3.60
C TYR A 103 -16.89 -6.27 -5.01
N TRP A 104 -17.27 -5.48 -6.02
CA TRP A 104 -17.13 -5.85 -7.42
C TRP A 104 -15.67 -6.04 -7.82
N GLY A 105 -14.79 -5.12 -7.42
CA GLY A 105 -13.36 -5.21 -7.63
C GLY A 105 -12.77 -6.53 -7.13
N ILE A 106 -13.05 -6.90 -5.87
CA ILE A 106 -12.55 -8.16 -5.29
C ILE A 106 -13.04 -9.35 -6.13
N PHE A 107 -14.31 -9.35 -6.57
CA PHE A 107 -14.83 -10.43 -7.40
C PHE A 107 -14.07 -10.52 -8.73
N ALA A 108 -13.94 -9.41 -9.44
CA ALA A 108 -13.29 -9.36 -10.75
C ALA A 108 -11.82 -9.83 -10.68
N PHE A 109 -11.04 -9.30 -9.73
CA PHE A 109 -9.64 -9.69 -9.55
C PHE A 109 -9.47 -11.14 -9.07
N THR A 110 -10.35 -11.62 -8.19
CA THR A 110 -10.28 -13.02 -7.72
C THR A 110 -10.63 -14.00 -8.83
N PHE A 111 -11.60 -13.64 -9.69
CA PHE A 111 -11.99 -14.46 -10.83
C PHE A 111 -10.87 -14.50 -11.88
N ASP A 112 -10.23 -13.37 -12.17
CA ASP A 112 -9.04 -13.27 -13.03
C ASP A 112 -7.89 -14.18 -12.54
N ASP A 113 -7.46 -14.02 -11.29
CA ASP A 113 -6.37 -14.81 -10.69
C ASP A 113 -6.68 -16.33 -10.71
N TYR A 114 -7.95 -16.71 -10.56
CA TYR A 114 -8.34 -18.11 -10.60
C TYR A 114 -8.32 -18.70 -12.01
N LEU A 115 -8.71 -17.91 -13.02
CA LEU A 115 -8.57 -18.32 -14.42
C LEU A 115 -7.10 -18.55 -14.79
N ASP A 116 -6.18 -17.74 -14.28
CA ASP A 116 -4.73 -17.96 -14.47
C ASP A 116 -4.27 -19.29 -13.83
N VAL A 117 -4.79 -19.65 -12.65
CA VAL A 117 -4.51 -20.96 -12.03
C VAL A 117 -5.06 -22.12 -12.88
N LEU A 118 -6.27 -21.97 -13.43
CA LEU A 118 -6.86 -23.00 -14.29
C LEU A 118 -6.15 -23.10 -15.63
N ALA A 119 -5.58 -22.01 -16.16
CA ALA A 119 -4.78 -22.03 -17.38
C ALA A 119 -3.62 -23.03 -17.28
N LYS A 120 -2.99 -23.13 -16.10
CA LYS A 120 -1.93 -24.11 -15.81
C LYS A 120 -2.41 -25.57 -15.79
N GLN A 121 -3.71 -25.79 -15.62
CA GLN A 121 -4.34 -27.10 -15.66
C GLN A 121 -4.83 -27.47 -17.09
N GLY A 122 -4.80 -26.51 -18.02
CA GLY A 122 -5.15 -26.68 -19.43
C GLY A 122 -6.29 -25.76 -19.90
N ALA A 123 -6.26 -25.39 -21.18
CA ALA A 123 -7.20 -24.44 -21.81
C ALA A 123 -8.69 -24.88 -21.72
N ASP A 124 -8.96 -26.19 -21.68
CA ASP A 124 -10.32 -26.70 -21.54
C ASP A 124 -10.94 -26.31 -20.18
N SER A 125 -10.15 -26.26 -19.10
CA SER A 125 -10.61 -25.90 -17.75
C SER A 125 -11.01 -24.42 -17.66
N VAL A 126 -10.23 -23.54 -18.30
CA VAL A 126 -10.52 -22.10 -18.42
C VAL A 126 -11.80 -21.89 -19.22
N ARG A 127 -11.95 -22.61 -20.34
CA ARG A 127 -13.15 -22.55 -21.17
C ARG A 127 -14.39 -22.98 -20.42
N GLU A 128 -14.35 -24.13 -19.74
CA GLU A 128 -15.49 -24.67 -19.00
C GLU A 128 -16.00 -23.71 -17.92
N LEU A 129 -15.10 -23.12 -17.13
CA LEU A 129 -15.48 -22.13 -16.11
C LEU A 129 -16.00 -20.84 -16.74
N SER A 130 -15.35 -20.35 -17.79
CA SER A 130 -15.76 -19.11 -18.47
C SER A 130 -17.16 -19.24 -19.09
N GLU A 131 -17.44 -20.35 -19.78
CA GLU A 131 -18.77 -20.65 -20.32
C GLU A 131 -19.81 -20.79 -19.21
N TRP A 132 -19.46 -21.40 -18.08
CA TRP A 132 -20.34 -21.52 -16.92
C TRP A 132 -20.68 -20.15 -16.33
N GLN A 133 -19.68 -19.32 -16.06
CA GLN A 133 -19.85 -17.99 -15.50
C GLN A 133 -20.65 -17.09 -16.44
N MET A 134 -20.42 -17.16 -17.76
CA MET A 134 -21.24 -16.44 -18.75
C MET A 134 -22.70 -16.85 -18.68
N LYS A 135 -23.00 -18.16 -18.65
CA LYS A 135 -24.40 -18.64 -18.54
C LYS A 135 -25.06 -18.16 -17.25
N TYR A 136 -24.30 -18.10 -16.15
CA TYR A 136 -24.75 -17.54 -14.88
C TYR A 136 -25.04 -16.04 -15.00
N MET A 137 -24.13 -15.23 -15.54
CA MET A 137 -24.33 -13.79 -15.74
C MET A 137 -25.52 -13.49 -16.67
N MET A 138 -25.77 -14.36 -17.64
CA MET A 138 -26.93 -14.28 -18.55
C MET A 138 -28.23 -14.83 -17.94
N GLY A 139 -28.17 -15.47 -16.77
CA GLY A 139 -29.33 -16.06 -16.10
C GLY A 139 -29.86 -17.36 -16.67
N THR A 140 -29.03 -18.04 -17.46
CA THR A 140 -29.40 -19.26 -18.18
C THR A 140 -28.88 -20.53 -17.49
N SER A 141 -28.08 -20.38 -16.43
CA SER A 141 -27.68 -21.44 -15.50
C SER A 141 -27.67 -20.90 -14.07
N GLY A 142 -27.89 -21.77 -13.10
CA GLY A 142 -27.79 -21.46 -11.67
C GLY A 142 -27.01 -22.55 -10.95
N GLY A 143 -25.93 -22.17 -10.28
CA GLY A 143 -25.12 -23.02 -9.41
C GLY A 143 -24.97 -22.39 -8.02
N ASP A 144 -24.45 -23.17 -7.08
CA ASP A 144 -24.03 -22.69 -5.75
C ASP A 144 -22.50 -22.72 -5.64
N ASN A 145 -21.82 -22.30 -6.72
CA ASN A 145 -20.37 -22.11 -6.70
C ASN A 145 -20.04 -20.86 -5.86
N PRO A 146 -18.98 -20.87 -5.05
CA PRO A 146 -18.43 -19.66 -4.43
C PRO A 146 -18.37 -18.40 -5.32
N PHE A 147 -17.98 -18.52 -6.60
CA PHE A 147 -17.97 -17.39 -7.54
C PHE A 147 -19.36 -16.87 -7.88
N ASP A 148 -20.35 -17.77 -8.00
CA ASP A 148 -21.75 -17.39 -8.21
C ASP A 148 -22.23 -16.55 -7.02
N ARG A 149 -22.04 -17.02 -5.77
CA ARG A 149 -22.46 -16.29 -4.56
C ARG A 149 -21.82 -14.90 -4.45
N MET A 150 -20.54 -14.80 -4.77
CA MET A 150 -19.81 -13.54 -4.71
C MET A 150 -20.26 -12.58 -5.83
N GLY A 151 -20.41 -13.09 -7.06
CA GLY A 151 -20.93 -12.35 -8.20
C GLY A 151 -22.37 -11.86 -8.00
N VAL A 152 -23.26 -12.71 -7.45
CA VAL A 152 -24.64 -12.34 -7.05
C VAL A 152 -24.58 -11.09 -6.18
N LYS A 153 -23.78 -11.15 -5.11
CA LYS A 153 -23.72 -10.09 -4.11
C LYS A 153 -23.14 -8.81 -4.71
N ALA A 154 -22.05 -8.91 -5.45
CA ALA A 154 -21.41 -7.76 -6.10
C ALA A 154 -22.38 -7.04 -7.07
N LEU A 155 -23.03 -7.80 -7.95
CA LEU A 155 -24.00 -7.25 -8.90
C LEU A 155 -25.24 -6.67 -8.21
N SER A 156 -25.73 -7.30 -7.13
CA SER A 156 -26.89 -6.81 -6.38
C SER A 156 -26.63 -5.44 -5.73
N LEU A 157 -25.40 -5.21 -5.26
CA LEU A 157 -24.98 -3.93 -4.69
C LEU A 157 -24.91 -2.84 -5.76
N LEU A 158 -24.27 -3.13 -6.90
CA LEU A 158 -24.18 -2.19 -8.03
C LEU A 158 -25.54 -1.88 -8.64
N ARG A 159 -26.47 -2.84 -8.66
CA ARG A 159 -27.82 -2.67 -9.20
C ARG A 159 -28.59 -1.56 -8.48
N HIS A 160 -28.30 -1.26 -7.21
CA HIS A 160 -28.92 -0.16 -6.49
C HIS A 160 -28.66 1.21 -7.13
N TYR A 161 -27.53 1.34 -7.84
CA TYR A 161 -27.04 2.60 -8.41
C TYR A 161 -27.24 2.70 -9.92
N MET A 162 -27.55 1.60 -10.60
CA MET A 162 -27.69 1.55 -12.06
C MET A 162 -29.16 1.58 -12.47
N SER A 163 -29.45 2.31 -13.57
CA SER A 163 -30.72 2.13 -14.28
C SER A 163 -30.85 0.69 -14.83
N PRO A 164 -32.07 0.19 -15.13
CA PRO A 164 -32.23 -1.13 -15.72
C PRO A 164 -31.41 -1.35 -16.99
N ASP A 165 -31.31 -0.33 -17.84
CA ASP A 165 -30.59 -0.42 -19.11
C ASP A 165 -29.07 -0.31 -18.90
N GLN A 166 -28.63 0.56 -17.97
CA GLN A 166 -27.22 0.66 -17.59
C GLN A 166 -26.71 -0.65 -16.96
N TYR A 167 -27.54 -1.32 -16.15
CA TYR A 167 -27.23 -2.62 -15.59
C TYR A 167 -27.11 -3.72 -16.66
N VAL A 168 -28.02 -3.75 -17.63
CA VAL A 168 -27.92 -4.70 -18.77
C VAL A 168 -26.63 -4.47 -19.56
N ARG A 169 -26.25 -3.20 -19.77
CA ARG A 169 -24.97 -2.85 -20.41
C ARG A 169 -23.77 -3.31 -19.57
N HIS A 170 -23.82 -3.15 -18.25
CA HIS A 170 -22.77 -3.63 -17.35
C HIS A 170 -22.59 -5.15 -17.40
N VAL A 171 -23.68 -5.91 -17.28
CA VAL A 171 -23.64 -7.37 -17.40
C VAL A 171 -23.11 -7.80 -18.77
N SER A 172 -23.48 -7.08 -19.84
CA SER A 172 -22.98 -7.36 -21.19
C SER A 172 -21.46 -7.18 -21.31
N PHE A 173 -20.89 -6.13 -20.68
CA PHE A 173 -19.43 -5.98 -20.63
C PHE A 173 -18.77 -7.09 -19.82
N CYS A 174 -19.35 -7.49 -18.69
CA CYS A 174 -18.84 -8.60 -17.87
C CYS A 174 -18.80 -9.91 -18.68
N VAL A 175 -19.88 -10.21 -19.41
CA VAL A 175 -19.96 -11.38 -20.29
C VAL A 175 -18.90 -11.32 -21.40
N GLY A 176 -18.69 -10.16 -22.01
CA GLY A 176 -17.65 -9.97 -23.02
C GLY A 176 -16.24 -10.19 -22.47
N TRP A 177 -15.94 -9.60 -21.30
CA TRP A 177 -14.67 -9.80 -20.59
C TRP A 177 -14.41 -11.28 -20.30
N ILE A 178 -15.36 -11.99 -19.66
CA ILE A 178 -15.24 -13.43 -19.39
C ILE A 178 -15.07 -14.22 -20.69
N GLY A 179 -15.81 -13.84 -21.74
CA GLY A 179 -15.73 -14.48 -23.05
C GLY A 179 -14.34 -14.40 -23.69
N THR A 180 -13.52 -13.40 -23.36
CA THR A 180 -12.15 -13.30 -23.92
C THR A 180 -11.25 -14.45 -23.47
N TYR A 181 -11.45 -14.99 -22.26
CA TYR A 181 -10.67 -16.14 -21.75
C TYR A 181 -10.92 -17.42 -22.53
N ILE A 182 -12.11 -17.58 -23.12
CA ILE A 182 -12.41 -18.71 -24.02
C ILE A 182 -11.55 -18.63 -25.28
N THR A 183 -11.25 -17.42 -25.74
CA THR A 183 -10.48 -17.17 -26.97
C THR A 183 -8.98 -16.96 -26.73
N LYS A 184 -8.53 -16.95 -25.48
CA LYS A 184 -7.16 -16.61 -25.03
C LYS A 184 -6.12 -17.73 -25.21
N HIS A 185 -6.30 -18.68 -26.13
CA HIS A 185 -5.31 -19.73 -26.36
C HIS A 185 -5.10 -19.98 -27.86
N LYS A 186 -3.93 -19.61 -28.39
CA LYS A 186 -3.44 -19.97 -29.72
C LYS A 186 -2.07 -20.60 -29.60
N ASP A 187 -1.79 -21.64 -30.37
CA ASP A 187 -0.46 -22.31 -30.45
C ASP A 187 0.63 -21.43 -31.10
N ARG A 188 0.40 -20.11 -31.24
CA ARG A 188 1.32 -19.15 -31.86
C ARG A 188 1.11 -17.74 -31.30
N PRO A 189 2.15 -16.89 -31.34
CA PRO A 189 2.02 -15.46 -31.06
C PRO A 189 0.92 -14.80 -31.89
N LEU A 190 0.19 -13.85 -31.29
CA LEU A 190 -0.78 -13.00 -32.00
C LEU A 190 -0.05 -12.03 -32.93
N THR A 191 -0.65 -11.71 -34.09
CA THR A 191 -0.23 -10.53 -34.84
C THR A 191 -0.69 -9.24 -34.14
N HIS A 192 -0.12 -8.09 -34.51
CA HIS A 192 -0.52 -6.78 -33.97
C HIS A 192 -2.04 -6.50 -34.15
N GLU A 193 -2.58 -6.83 -35.32
CA GLU A 193 -4.01 -6.71 -35.62
C GLU A 193 -4.86 -7.67 -34.77
N GLU A 194 -4.40 -8.92 -34.59
CA GLU A 194 -5.09 -9.90 -33.76
C GLU A 194 -5.09 -9.51 -32.27
N PHE A 195 -3.98 -8.94 -31.78
CA PHE A 195 -3.87 -8.43 -30.42
C PHE A 195 -4.90 -7.33 -30.17
N TRP A 196 -4.94 -6.30 -31.02
CA TRP A 196 -5.90 -5.22 -30.85
C TRP A 196 -7.34 -5.70 -31.05
N SER A 197 -7.60 -6.59 -32.00
CA SER A 197 -8.93 -7.17 -32.19
C SER A 197 -9.37 -8.02 -30.99
N LEU A 198 -8.45 -8.66 -30.28
CA LEU A 198 -8.73 -9.39 -29.04
C LEU A 198 -8.99 -8.42 -27.88
N ARG A 199 -8.12 -7.42 -27.69
CA ARG A 199 -8.25 -6.41 -26.62
C ARG A 199 -9.45 -5.48 -26.80
N GLU A 200 -9.90 -5.24 -28.02
CA GLU A 200 -11.13 -4.49 -28.29
C GLU A 200 -12.40 -5.31 -28.00
N ARG A 201 -12.29 -6.63 -27.90
CA ARG A 201 -13.37 -7.51 -27.39
C ARG A 201 -13.28 -7.71 -25.88
N ASP A 202 -12.10 -7.45 -25.31
CA ASP A 202 -11.84 -7.41 -23.88
C ASP A 202 -12.44 -6.14 -23.28
N ASN A 203 -13.73 -6.23 -22.95
CA ASN A 203 -14.49 -5.15 -22.31
C ASN A 203 -14.06 -4.91 -20.85
N GLY A 204 -12.92 -5.46 -20.42
CA GLY A 204 -12.37 -5.28 -19.08
C GLY A 204 -12.12 -3.81 -18.72
N GLY A 205 -11.63 -3.01 -19.68
CA GLY A 205 -11.49 -1.56 -19.48
C GLY A 205 -12.83 -0.82 -19.42
N ASP A 206 -13.84 -1.30 -20.14
CA ASP A 206 -15.11 -0.59 -20.29
C ASP A 206 -15.99 -0.67 -19.05
N PHE A 207 -15.93 -1.76 -18.28
CA PHE A 207 -16.65 -1.81 -17.00
C PHE A 207 -16.01 -0.90 -15.94
N VAL A 208 -14.70 -0.62 -15.99
CA VAL A 208 -14.05 0.34 -15.09
C VAL A 208 -14.61 1.74 -15.33
N TRP A 209 -14.80 2.13 -16.59
CA TRP A 209 -15.41 3.42 -16.91
C TRP A 209 -16.90 3.49 -16.57
N GLN A 210 -17.61 2.36 -16.53
CA GLN A 210 -18.96 2.36 -15.94
C GLN A 210 -18.98 2.65 -14.43
N LEU A 211 -17.92 2.32 -13.70
CA LEU A 211 -17.82 2.72 -12.30
C LEU A 211 -17.56 4.24 -12.18
N ALA A 212 -16.87 4.84 -13.15
CA ALA A 212 -16.77 6.29 -13.27
C ALA A 212 -18.13 6.93 -13.59
N GLU A 213 -18.95 6.29 -14.44
CA GLU A 213 -20.32 6.75 -14.71
C GLU A 213 -21.14 6.83 -13.41
N LEU A 214 -21.09 5.78 -12.59
CA LEU A 214 -21.75 5.75 -11.28
C LEU A 214 -21.20 6.80 -10.32
N SER A 215 -19.89 6.97 -10.30
CA SER A 215 -19.20 7.92 -9.40
C SER A 215 -19.63 9.36 -9.63
N VAL A 216 -19.89 9.74 -10.88
CA VAL A 216 -20.36 11.10 -11.24
C VAL A 216 -21.88 11.20 -11.40
N GLY A 217 -22.59 10.08 -11.33
CA GLY A 217 -24.04 9.97 -11.47
C GLY A 217 -24.55 10.26 -12.88
N ILE A 218 -23.83 9.80 -13.91
CA ILE A 218 -24.28 9.89 -15.32
C ILE A 218 -24.84 8.55 -15.79
N ASP A 219 -25.96 8.58 -16.50
CA ASP A 219 -26.43 7.44 -17.30
C ASP A 219 -26.24 7.77 -18.80
N PRO A 220 -25.19 7.25 -19.46
CA PRO A 220 -24.92 7.53 -20.86
C PRO A 220 -26.08 7.17 -21.82
N ILE A 221 -26.96 6.24 -21.43
CA ILE A 221 -28.10 5.84 -22.25
C ILE A 221 -29.16 6.94 -22.23
N GLU A 222 -29.51 7.44 -21.04
CA GLU A 222 -30.46 8.55 -20.89
C GLU A 222 -29.98 9.82 -21.59
N TRP A 223 -28.66 10.04 -21.59
CA TRP A 223 -28.02 11.18 -22.22
C TRP A 223 -27.72 10.98 -23.73
N GLY A 224 -28.05 9.81 -24.30
CA GLY A 224 -27.85 9.50 -25.73
C GLY A 224 -26.38 9.41 -26.15
N LEU A 225 -25.46 9.22 -25.20
CA LEU A 225 -24.02 9.18 -25.42
C LEU A 225 -23.54 7.82 -25.96
N THR A 226 -24.32 6.76 -25.78
CA THR A 226 -23.94 5.40 -26.24
C THR A 226 -23.86 5.27 -27.76
N ASP A 227 -24.48 6.18 -28.51
CA ASP A 227 -24.39 6.27 -29.97
C ASP A 227 -23.49 7.44 -30.42
N ASP A 228 -22.91 8.20 -29.47
CA ASP A 228 -22.06 9.34 -29.76
C ASP A 228 -20.65 8.86 -30.17
N PRO A 229 -20.20 9.13 -31.41
CA PRO A 229 -18.94 8.59 -31.90
C PRO A 229 -17.72 9.20 -31.19
N LEU A 230 -17.84 10.41 -30.64
CA LEU A 230 -16.76 11.06 -29.91
C LEU A 230 -16.63 10.47 -28.51
N TRP A 231 -17.75 10.28 -27.80
CA TRP A 231 -17.77 9.62 -26.50
C TRP A 231 -17.26 8.17 -26.59
N LEU A 232 -17.69 7.42 -27.60
CA LEU A 232 -17.21 6.06 -27.86
C LEU A 232 -15.71 6.03 -28.14
N SER A 233 -15.20 6.96 -28.95
CA SER A 233 -13.76 7.04 -29.26
C SER A 233 -12.94 7.37 -28.02
N PHE A 234 -13.41 8.31 -27.18
CA PHE A 234 -12.76 8.66 -25.93
C PHE A 234 -12.63 7.46 -24.98
N ASN A 235 -13.73 6.77 -24.70
CA ASN A 235 -13.73 5.62 -23.80
C ASN A 235 -12.88 4.47 -24.34
N LYS A 236 -12.98 4.17 -25.64
CA LYS A 236 -12.16 3.15 -26.28
C LYS A 236 -10.67 3.46 -26.15
N THR A 237 -10.27 4.70 -26.36
CA THR A 237 -8.88 5.14 -26.20
C THR A 237 -8.42 5.03 -24.75
N ALA A 238 -9.25 5.45 -23.79
CA ALA A 238 -8.98 5.32 -22.35
C ALA A 238 -8.81 3.86 -21.91
N SER A 239 -9.69 2.97 -22.39
CA SER A 239 -9.60 1.51 -22.14
C SER A 239 -8.29 0.93 -22.70
N LYS A 240 -7.92 1.27 -23.94
CA LYS A 240 -6.63 0.84 -24.53
C LYS A 240 -5.43 1.34 -23.73
N HIS A 241 -5.47 2.58 -23.25
CA HIS A 241 -4.43 3.15 -22.39
C HIS A 241 -4.29 2.33 -21.10
N ALA A 242 -5.39 2.07 -20.39
CA ALA A 242 -5.37 1.30 -19.16
C ALA A 242 -4.83 -0.14 -19.36
N ILE A 243 -5.25 -0.80 -20.45
CA ILE A 243 -4.77 -2.14 -20.82
C ILE A 243 -3.26 -2.15 -21.03
N LEU A 244 -2.72 -1.25 -21.87
CA LEU A 244 -1.28 -1.24 -22.16
C LEU A 244 -0.44 -0.87 -20.94
N VAL A 245 -0.93 0.04 -20.09
CA VAL A 245 -0.29 0.33 -18.81
C VAL A 245 -0.14 -0.95 -18.00
N ASN A 246 -1.21 -1.75 -17.86
CA ASN A 246 -1.15 -2.98 -17.08
C ASN A 246 -0.19 -4.02 -17.69
N ASP A 247 -0.20 -4.18 -19.02
CA ASP A 247 0.71 -5.10 -19.74
C ASP A 247 2.20 -4.70 -19.57
N ILE A 248 2.53 -3.40 -19.48
CA ILE A 248 3.91 -2.92 -19.24
C ILE A 248 4.44 -3.40 -17.88
N TYR A 249 3.61 -3.45 -16.85
CA TYR A 249 4.06 -3.85 -15.53
C TYR A 249 3.97 -5.36 -15.29
N SER A 250 3.10 -6.08 -15.99
CA SER A 250 2.98 -7.54 -15.84
C SER A 250 4.04 -8.32 -16.65
N VAL A 251 4.79 -7.66 -17.54
CA VAL A 251 5.76 -8.31 -18.44
C VAL A 251 6.79 -9.18 -17.72
N SER A 252 7.32 -8.74 -16.57
CA SER A 252 8.33 -9.50 -15.82
C SER A 252 7.77 -10.80 -15.24
N SER A 253 6.51 -10.79 -14.80
CA SER A 253 5.80 -11.98 -14.34
C SER A 253 5.41 -12.90 -15.50
N GLU A 254 4.83 -12.36 -16.57
CA GLU A 254 4.27 -13.13 -17.68
C GLU A 254 5.36 -13.79 -18.54
N VAL A 255 6.50 -13.11 -18.75
CA VAL A 255 7.65 -13.68 -19.45
C VAL A 255 8.32 -14.79 -18.63
N SER A 256 8.26 -14.72 -17.29
CA SER A 256 8.85 -15.74 -16.41
C SER A 256 8.02 -17.03 -16.28
N GLU A 257 6.71 -16.96 -16.55
CA GLU A 257 5.76 -18.08 -16.41
C GLU A 257 5.38 -18.74 -17.75
N GLU A 258 6.04 -18.39 -18.87
CA GLU A 258 5.65 -18.81 -20.24
C GLU A 258 4.22 -18.38 -20.64
N GLU A 259 3.62 -17.44 -19.91
CA GLU A 259 2.27 -16.89 -20.14
C GLU A 259 2.28 -15.64 -21.06
N GLY A 260 3.47 -15.22 -21.50
CA GLY A 260 3.69 -13.96 -22.23
C GLY A 260 3.00 -13.81 -23.59
N GLU A 261 2.35 -14.84 -24.13
CA GLU A 261 1.80 -14.90 -25.49
C GLU A 261 0.73 -13.84 -25.83
N TYR A 262 0.21 -13.14 -24.81
CA TYR A 262 -0.88 -12.16 -24.92
C TYR A 262 -0.51 -10.73 -24.50
N SER A 263 0.74 -10.47 -24.14
CA SER A 263 1.21 -9.11 -23.84
C SER A 263 1.60 -8.37 -25.14
N TYR A 264 1.36 -7.06 -25.17
CA TYR A 264 1.75 -6.25 -26.33
C TYR A 264 3.25 -6.35 -26.65
N GLN A 265 4.08 -6.42 -25.61
CA GLN A 265 5.53 -6.52 -25.71
C GLN A 265 5.94 -7.84 -26.36
N TYR A 266 5.29 -8.95 -26.00
CA TYR A 266 5.56 -10.24 -26.62
C TYR A 266 5.18 -10.25 -28.10
N VAL A 267 4.06 -9.62 -28.46
CA VAL A 267 3.66 -9.46 -29.88
C VAL A 267 4.74 -8.71 -30.66
N LEU A 268 5.32 -7.65 -30.09
CA LEU A 268 6.43 -6.90 -30.69
C LEU A 268 7.71 -7.74 -30.80
N MET A 269 8.08 -8.46 -29.74
CA MET A 269 9.27 -9.32 -29.75
C MET A 269 9.14 -10.45 -30.78
N ALA A 270 7.99 -11.13 -30.81
CA ALA A 270 7.76 -12.31 -31.62
C ALA A 270 7.56 -12.00 -33.12
N ASN A 271 6.87 -10.91 -33.46
CA ASN A 271 6.56 -10.59 -34.87
C ASN A 271 7.50 -9.57 -35.48
N GLU A 272 8.03 -8.63 -34.69
CA GLU A 272 8.85 -7.53 -35.19
C GLU A 272 10.34 -7.68 -34.84
N GLY A 273 10.70 -8.73 -34.08
CA GLY A 273 12.09 -9.02 -33.73
C GLY A 273 12.69 -8.03 -32.72
N TYR A 274 11.85 -7.34 -31.95
CA TYR A 274 12.30 -6.38 -30.95
C TYR A 274 12.98 -7.12 -29.80
N THR A 275 14.00 -6.50 -29.21
CA THR A 275 14.47 -6.91 -27.89
C THR A 275 13.44 -6.58 -26.83
N ALA A 276 13.51 -7.21 -25.66
CA ALA A 276 12.57 -6.96 -24.56
C ALA A 276 12.50 -5.48 -24.15
N GLN A 277 13.65 -4.77 -24.10
CA GLN A 277 13.66 -3.34 -23.80
C GLN A 277 13.06 -2.50 -24.94
N GLN A 278 13.35 -2.81 -26.19
CA GLN A 278 12.74 -2.10 -27.33
C GLN A 278 11.21 -2.28 -27.35
N ALA A 279 10.72 -3.47 -26.98
CA ALA A 279 9.29 -3.73 -26.89
C ALA A 279 8.62 -2.91 -25.78
N VAL A 280 9.30 -2.76 -24.62
CA VAL A 280 8.85 -1.85 -23.55
C VAL A 280 8.85 -0.40 -24.03
N ASP A 281 9.93 0.07 -24.65
CA ASP A 281 10.04 1.46 -25.14
C ASP A 281 8.94 1.79 -26.16
N GLN A 282 8.61 0.85 -27.04
CA GLN A 282 7.52 1.00 -28.02
C GLN A 282 6.14 0.97 -27.35
N ALA A 283 5.92 0.10 -26.36
CA ALA A 283 4.67 0.09 -25.59
C ALA A 283 4.44 1.43 -24.87
N VAL A 284 5.51 2.03 -24.34
CA VAL A 284 5.48 3.36 -23.70
C VAL A 284 5.11 4.46 -24.69
N ALA A 285 5.69 4.43 -25.88
CA ALA A 285 5.35 5.38 -26.94
C ALA A 285 3.86 5.26 -27.33
N GLU A 286 3.33 4.04 -27.39
CA GLU A 286 1.92 3.78 -27.68
C GLU A 286 1.00 4.29 -26.57
N VAL A 287 1.33 4.05 -25.30
CA VAL A 287 0.60 4.59 -24.13
C VAL A 287 0.54 6.12 -24.20
N HIS A 288 1.67 6.78 -24.49
CA HIS A 288 1.68 8.24 -24.65
C HIS A 288 0.82 8.72 -25.82
N GLY A 289 0.86 8.01 -26.96
CA GLY A 289 0.00 8.32 -28.11
C GLY A 289 -1.50 8.20 -27.78
N LEU A 290 -1.89 7.16 -27.05
CA LEU A 290 -3.26 6.98 -26.58
C LEU A 290 -3.67 8.08 -25.59
N TRP A 291 -2.78 8.51 -24.72
CA TRP A 291 -3.03 9.64 -23.81
C TRP A 291 -3.29 10.95 -24.57
N GLU A 292 -2.45 11.28 -25.55
CA GLU A 292 -2.65 12.46 -26.43
C GLU A 292 -4.00 12.40 -27.15
N MET A 293 -4.36 11.23 -27.67
CA MET A 293 -5.65 11.02 -28.32
C MET A 293 -6.82 11.18 -27.35
N ALA A 294 -6.71 10.65 -26.13
CA ALA A 294 -7.74 10.80 -25.09
C ALA A 294 -7.94 12.27 -24.72
N LEU A 295 -6.85 13.03 -24.55
CA LEU A 295 -6.91 14.48 -24.30
C LEU A 295 -7.57 15.21 -25.47
N HIS A 296 -7.25 14.86 -26.72
CA HIS A 296 -7.88 15.45 -27.89
C HIS A 296 -9.39 15.20 -27.93
N TYR A 297 -9.85 13.98 -27.61
CA TYR A 297 -11.28 13.69 -27.55
C TYR A 297 -11.95 14.38 -26.36
N ALA A 298 -11.30 14.43 -25.20
CA ALA A 298 -11.78 15.17 -24.03
C ALA A 298 -12.00 16.65 -24.35
N GLU A 299 -11.03 17.31 -25.01
CA GLU A 299 -11.14 18.70 -25.48
C GLU A 299 -12.42 18.96 -26.26
N ARG A 300 -12.78 18.03 -27.16
CA ARG A 300 -13.99 18.11 -27.97
C ARG A 300 -15.26 17.79 -27.18
N LEU A 301 -15.20 16.88 -26.21
CA LEU A 301 -16.34 16.55 -25.35
C LEU A 301 -16.69 17.73 -24.43
N TYR A 302 -15.69 18.46 -23.90
CA TYR A 302 -15.94 19.68 -23.12
C TYR A 302 -16.66 20.79 -23.92
N GLU A 303 -16.59 20.77 -25.26
CA GLU A 303 -17.34 21.72 -26.10
C GLU A 303 -18.86 21.50 -26.02
N TYR A 304 -19.30 20.33 -25.54
CA TYR A 304 -20.72 20.03 -25.35
C TYR A 304 -21.29 20.85 -24.19
N LYS A 305 -20.44 21.35 -23.28
CA LYS A 305 -20.80 22.20 -22.13
C LYS A 305 -21.87 21.57 -21.25
N LEU A 306 -21.69 20.28 -20.98
CA LEU A 306 -22.57 19.48 -20.14
C LEU A 306 -21.83 19.15 -18.84
N PRO A 307 -22.11 19.83 -17.71
CA PRO A 307 -21.32 19.69 -16.50
C PRO A 307 -21.17 18.26 -15.98
N VAL A 308 -22.20 17.43 -16.18
CA VAL A 308 -22.15 16.02 -15.78
C VAL A 308 -21.24 15.18 -16.68
N LEU A 309 -21.20 15.48 -17.99
CA LEU A 309 -20.29 14.86 -18.94
C LEU A 309 -18.86 15.37 -18.74
N ASP A 310 -18.68 16.66 -18.43
CA ASP A 310 -17.36 17.22 -18.12
C ASP A 310 -16.76 16.51 -16.91
N ARG A 311 -17.55 16.28 -15.85
CA ARG A 311 -17.13 15.47 -14.68
C ARG A 311 -16.82 14.02 -15.05
N TYR A 312 -17.58 13.41 -15.95
CA TYR A 312 -17.30 12.05 -16.43
C TYR A 312 -15.96 11.97 -17.17
N VAL A 313 -15.70 12.91 -18.08
CA VAL A 313 -14.45 13.00 -18.83
C VAL A 313 -13.26 13.23 -17.88
N ASP A 314 -13.45 14.11 -16.90
CA ASP A 314 -12.51 14.36 -15.82
C ASP A 314 -12.21 13.07 -15.03
N GLU A 315 -13.25 12.33 -14.66
CA GLU A 315 -13.15 11.07 -13.91
C GLU A 315 -12.40 9.98 -14.69
N VAL A 316 -12.67 9.82 -15.99
CA VAL A 316 -11.98 8.83 -16.83
C VAL A 316 -10.50 9.19 -17.01
N LEU A 317 -10.17 10.46 -17.23
CA LEU A 317 -8.77 10.90 -17.32
C LEU A 317 -8.04 10.75 -15.99
N HIS A 318 -8.73 11.02 -14.87
CA HIS A 318 -8.23 10.73 -13.53
C HIS A 318 -7.97 9.23 -13.37
N GLY A 319 -8.90 8.38 -13.80
CA GLY A 319 -8.78 6.93 -13.82
C GLY A 319 -7.59 6.41 -14.63
N CYS A 320 -7.38 6.89 -15.86
CA CYS A 320 -6.23 6.50 -16.68
C CYS A 320 -4.90 6.83 -15.99
N ARG A 321 -4.82 7.99 -15.35
CA ARG A 321 -3.63 8.44 -14.60
C ARG A 321 -3.46 7.69 -13.28
N GLY A 322 -4.56 7.42 -12.58
CA GLY A 322 -4.64 6.62 -11.37
C GLY A 322 -4.16 5.19 -11.60
N ASN A 323 -4.59 4.57 -12.70
CA ASN A 323 -4.12 3.26 -13.13
C ASN A 323 -2.60 3.26 -13.37
N LEU A 324 -2.07 4.28 -14.06
CA LEU A 324 -0.62 4.43 -14.25
C LEU A 324 0.12 4.55 -12.92
N TYR A 325 -0.37 5.37 -11.99
CA TYR A 325 0.23 5.51 -10.66
C TYR A 325 0.15 4.21 -9.85
N TRP A 326 -1.03 3.62 -9.75
CA TRP A 326 -1.24 2.40 -8.98
C TRP A 326 -0.33 1.26 -9.47
N SER A 327 -0.14 1.12 -10.78
CA SER A 327 0.77 0.11 -11.32
C SER A 327 2.25 0.34 -10.94
N THR A 328 2.65 1.56 -10.54
CA THR A 328 3.99 1.84 -9.97
C THR A 328 4.14 1.49 -8.48
N VAL A 329 3.03 1.30 -7.75
CA VAL A 329 3.06 1.06 -6.31
C VAL A 329 2.45 -0.29 -5.93
N CYS A 330 1.80 -0.97 -6.88
CA CYS A 330 1.15 -2.25 -6.68
C CYS A 330 2.17 -3.37 -6.49
N PRO A 331 2.24 -4.03 -5.30
CA PRO A 331 3.20 -5.09 -5.03
C PRO A 331 3.19 -6.25 -6.04
N ARG A 332 2.06 -6.48 -6.74
CA ARG A 332 1.89 -7.49 -7.80
C ARG A 332 2.99 -7.42 -8.87
N TYR A 333 3.48 -6.24 -9.19
CA TYR A 333 4.43 -6.01 -10.28
C TYR A 333 5.91 -6.02 -9.85
N PHE A 334 6.19 -6.14 -8.55
CA PHE A 334 7.54 -6.08 -7.97
C PHE A 334 8.06 -7.44 -7.46
N GLN A 335 7.31 -8.54 -7.63
CA GLN A 335 7.59 -9.81 -6.94
C GLN A 335 8.70 -10.69 -7.55
N ASN A 336 9.18 -10.41 -8.77
CA ASN A 336 10.29 -11.12 -9.38
C ASN A 336 11.26 -10.10 -9.98
N GLY A 337 12.55 -10.16 -9.58
CA GLY A 337 13.57 -9.15 -9.88
C GLY A 337 13.45 -8.52 -11.27
N HIS A 338 13.43 -7.18 -11.32
CA HIS A 338 13.28 -6.44 -12.56
C HIS A 338 14.48 -6.69 -13.48
N TYR A 339 14.25 -7.42 -14.57
CA TYR A 339 15.24 -7.61 -15.65
C TYR A 339 15.22 -6.47 -16.69
N LEU A 340 14.26 -5.53 -16.60
CA LEU A 340 14.03 -4.44 -17.56
C LEU A 340 13.96 -3.08 -16.85
N ASP A 341 14.38 -2.00 -17.53
CA ASP A 341 14.44 -0.64 -16.99
C ASP A 341 13.05 0.03 -16.96
N VAL A 342 12.12 -0.58 -16.23
CA VAL A 342 10.73 -0.11 -16.09
C VAL A 342 10.67 1.21 -15.31
N ASP A 343 11.63 1.45 -14.40
CA ASP A 343 11.68 2.67 -13.59
C ASP A 343 12.00 3.93 -14.41
N THR A 344 12.92 3.84 -15.38
CA THR A 344 13.19 4.96 -16.31
C THR A 344 11.99 5.19 -17.24
N THR A 345 11.35 4.11 -17.65
CA THR A 345 10.11 4.11 -18.44
C THR A 345 8.97 4.85 -17.73
N ILE A 346 8.79 4.68 -16.42
CA ILE A 346 7.80 5.41 -15.59
C ILE A 346 8.05 6.91 -15.62
N ASP A 347 9.30 7.32 -15.38
CA ASP A 347 9.66 8.74 -15.37
C ASP A 347 9.47 9.38 -16.75
N VAL A 348 9.69 8.62 -17.82
CA VAL A 348 9.38 9.06 -19.18
C VAL A 348 7.87 9.21 -19.37
N MET A 349 7.06 8.20 -19.02
CA MET A 349 5.60 8.24 -19.16
C MET A 349 4.97 9.41 -18.42
N PHE A 350 5.29 9.61 -17.14
CA PHE A 350 4.81 10.76 -16.38
C PHE A 350 5.29 12.08 -16.98
N ARG A 351 6.57 12.23 -17.33
CA ARG A 351 7.05 13.48 -17.96
C ARG A 351 6.32 13.80 -19.27
N LEU A 352 6.02 12.79 -20.07
CA LEU A 352 5.30 12.95 -21.33
C LEU A 352 3.84 13.34 -21.10
N ILE A 353 3.12 12.63 -20.22
CA ILE A 353 1.74 12.95 -19.82
C ILE A 353 1.64 14.37 -19.24
N ASN A 354 2.58 14.76 -18.38
CA ASN A 354 2.59 16.06 -17.72
C ASN A 354 2.88 17.17 -18.72
N LYS A 355 3.82 16.93 -19.65
CA LYS A 355 4.11 17.85 -20.76
C LYS A 355 2.87 18.06 -21.61
N SER A 356 2.18 16.99 -21.97
CA SER A 356 0.92 17.01 -22.71
C SER A 356 -0.16 17.83 -22.00
N LEU A 357 -0.37 17.60 -20.70
CA LEU A 357 -1.31 18.38 -19.88
C LEU A 357 -0.94 19.88 -19.82
N SER A 358 0.35 20.20 -19.72
CA SER A 358 0.83 21.59 -19.69
C SER A 358 0.67 22.34 -21.02
N GLN A 359 0.61 21.60 -22.13
CA GLN A 359 0.49 22.12 -23.49
C GLN A 359 -0.96 22.13 -23.99
N SER A 360 -1.86 21.37 -23.37
CA SER A 360 -3.29 21.39 -23.68
C SER A 360 -3.85 22.80 -23.52
N SER A 361 -4.65 23.22 -24.50
CA SER A 361 -5.23 24.56 -24.58
C SER A 361 -6.41 24.77 -23.61
N THR A 362 -6.71 23.77 -22.79
CA THR A 362 -7.93 23.68 -22.00
C THR A 362 -8.01 24.77 -20.92
N LYS A 363 -9.10 25.55 -21.00
CA LYS A 363 -9.50 26.50 -19.95
C LYS A 363 -10.10 25.82 -18.71
N HIS A 364 -10.17 24.49 -18.67
CA HIS A 364 -10.81 23.75 -17.57
C HIS A 364 -9.89 23.69 -16.34
N SER A 365 -10.44 24.07 -15.18
CA SER A 365 -9.73 24.13 -13.90
C SER A 365 -9.22 22.78 -13.46
N PHE A 366 -9.94 21.70 -13.80
CA PHE A 366 -9.61 20.34 -13.41
C PHE A 366 -8.33 19.83 -14.07
N LEU A 367 -8.15 19.97 -15.39
CA LEU A 367 -6.90 19.59 -16.07
C LEU A 367 -5.69 20.39 -15.58
N ARG A 368 -5.89 21.68 -15.23
CA ARG A 368 -4.86 22.49 -14.56
C ARG A 368 -4.63 22.07 -13.11
N GLN A 369 -5.64 21.55 -12.42
CA GLN A 369 -5.53 21.03 -11.07
C GLN A 369 -4.83 19.67 -11.09
N LEU A 370 -5.15 18.77 -12.03
CA LEU A 370 -4.43 17.54 -12.33
C LEU A 370 -2.94 17.81 -12.60
N ALA A 371 -2.62 18.81 -13.44
CA ALA A 371 -1.25 19.24 -13.72
C ALA A 371 -0.57 19.95 -12.52
N ARG A 372 -1.32 20.54 -11.58
CA ARG A 372 -0.80 21.19 -10.36
C ARG A 372 -0.60 20.22 -9.20
N CYS A 373 -1.45 19.19 -9.10
CA CYS A 373 -1.29 18.04 -8.23
C CYS A 373 0.04 17.31 -8.49
N GLU A 374 0.79 17.68 -9.54
CA GLU A 374 2.12 17.14 -9.86
C GLU A 374 3.29 17.87 -9.20
N SER A 375 3.09 19.04 -8.60
CA SER A 375 4.07 19.46 -7.58
C SER A 375 4.11 18.48 -6.40
N HIS A 376 3.05 17.68 -6.21
CA HIS A 376 2.91 16.65 -5.18
C HIS A 376 3.13 15.21 -5.67
N LEU A 377 2.90 14.90 -6.96
CA LEU A 377 3.08 13.54 -7.52
C LEU A 377 4.33 13.37 -8.42
N ALA A 378 4.86 14.44 -9.04
CA ALA A 378 6.14 14.41 -9.77
C ALA A 378 7.35 14.66 -8.86
N GLN A 379 7.10 15.10 -7.62
CA GLN A 379 7.97 14.67 -6.53
C GLN A 379 7.63 13.21 -6.26
N LYS A 380 8.18 12.30 -7.09
CA LYS A 380 8.63 11.04 -6.50
C LYS A 380 9.32 11.46 -5.19
N PRO A 381 8.93 10.98 -3.98
CA PRO A 381 9.94 10.89 -2.96
C PRO A 381 11.10 10.24 -3.69
N ALA A 382 12.28 10.88 -3.73
CA ALA A 382 13.43 10.24 -4.35
C ALA A 382 13.38 8.82 -3.81
N ILE A 383 12.98 7.85 -4.66
CA ILE A 383 12.77 6.51 -4.19
C ILE A 383 14.21 6.17 -3.91
N TYR A 384 14.55 6.25 -2.64
CA TYR A 384 15.69 5.58 -2.13
C TYR A 384 15.27 4.12 -2.23
N THR A 385 15.36 3.60 -3.45
CA THR A 385 15.92 2.30 -3.68
C THR A 385 17.25 2.47 -3.00
N PRO A 386 17.44 1.86 -1.81
CA PRO A 386 18.78 1.72 -1.34
C PRO A 386 19.56 1.20 -2.53
N LYS A 387 20.79 1.67 -2.75
CA LYS A 387 21.70 0.86 -3.55
C LYS A 387 22.02 -0.39 -2.72
N THR A 388 20.99 -1.16 -2.33
CA THR A 388 21.10 -2.45 -1.70
C THR A 388 21.69 -3.32 -2.78
N SER A 389 22.99 -3.52 -2.65
CA SER A 389 23.59 -4.67 -3.27
C SER A 389 22.76 -5.89 -2.82
N GLU A 390 22.50 -6.83 -3.73
CA GLU A 390 21.88 -8.12 -3.42
C GLU A 390 22.43 -8.77 -2.11
N PRO A 391 23.74 -8.63 -1.77
CA PRO A 391 24.28 -8.97 -0.45
C PRO A 391 23.57 -8.37 0.77
N LEU A 392 23.18 -7.09 0.76
CA LEU A 392 22.57 -6.42 1.91
C LEU A 392 21.12 -6.87 2.14
N GLU A 393 20.36 -7.08 1.07
CA GLU A 393 19.00 -7.64 1.19
C GLU A 393 19.01 -9.08 1.68
N ASN A 394 19.93 -9.90 1.17
CA ASN A 394 20.14 -11.24 1.67
C ASN A 394 20.55 -11.23 3.15
N LEU A 395 21.43 -10.31 3.57
CA LEU A 395 21.78 -10.12 4.96
C LEU A 395 20.56 -9.77 5.81
N ARG A 396 19.74 -8.79 5.39
CA ARG A 396 18.50 -8.37 6.08
C ARG A 396 17.54 -9.54 6.28
N ARG A 397 17.29 -10.31 5.20
CA ARG A 397 16.39 -11.47 5.23
C ARG A 397 16.92 -12.55 6.18
N ASN A 398 18.21 -12.87 6.07
CA ASN A 398 18.85 -13.89 6.91
C ASN A 398 18.86 -13.50 8.39
N GLU A 399 19.26 -12.27 8.70
CA GLU A 399 19.29 -11.80 10.08
C GLU A 399 17.90 -11.68 10.69
N ARG A 400 16.86 -11.33 9.92
CA ARG A 400 15.48 -11.39 10.44
C ARG A 400 15.10 -12.79 10.91
N ILE A 401 15.40 -13.81 10.12
CA ILE A 401 15.12 -15.22 10.46
C ILE A 401 15.94 -15.65 11.69
N LEU A 402 17.23 -15.29 11.73
CA LEU A 402 18.11 -15.68 12.83
C LEU A 402 17.75 -14.95 14.13
N PHE A 403 17.45 -13.66 14.06
CA PHE A 403 17.02 -12.84 15.19
C PHE A 403 15.77 -13.44 15.84
N ASP A 404 14.79 -13.85 15.03
CA ASP A 404 13.57 -14.50 15.52
C ASP A 404 13.84 -15.86 16.18
N LYS A 405 14.71 -16.67 15.58
CA LYS A 405 15.14 -17.94 16.18
C LYS A 405 15.85 -17.76 17.52
N THR A 406 16.51 -16.63 17.76
CA THR A 406 17.16 -16.36 19.06
C THR A 406 16.18 -15.99 20.17
N TYR A 407 14.93 -15.63 19.86
CA TYR A 407 13.96 -15.15 20.85
C TYR A 407 13.78 -16.10 22.04
N HIS A 408 13.55 -17.40 21.79
CA HIS A 408 13.35 -18.37 22.86
C HIS A 408 14.58 -18.53 23.76
N LYS A 409 15.78 -18.39 23.19
CA LYS A 409 17.04 -18.40 23.96
C LYS A 409 17.10 -17.18 24.88
N ILE A 410 16.78 -16.00 24.37
CA ILE A 410 16.73 -14.75 25.16
C ILE A 410 15.69 -14.84 26.27
N LEU A 411 14.48 -15.28 25.95
CA LEU A 411 13.41 -15.46 26.91
C LEU A 411 13.84 -16.40 28.05
N ASN A 412 14.51 -17.51 27.72
CA ASN A 412 15.04 -18.44 28.73
C ASN A 412 16.17 -17.83 29.56
N GLN A 413 17.06 -17.01 28.98
CA GLN A 413 18.11 -16.30 29.72
C GLN A 413 17.57 -15.24 30.68
N LEU A 414 16.42 -14.63 30.35
CA LEU A 414 15.73 -13.64 31.17
C LEU A 414 14.86 -14.27 32.27
N SER A 415 14.19 -15.39 31.95
CA SER A 415 13.21 -16.05 32.83
C SER A 415 13.76 -17.26 33.58
N SER A 416 15.05 -17.59 33.45
CA SER A 416 15.70 -18.61 34.27
C SER A 416 15.73 -18.17 35.73
N ASN A 417 15.45 -19.10 36.67
CA ASN A 417 15.39 -18.81 38.09
C ASN A 417 16.64 -18.04 38.56
N PRO A 418 16.49 -16.81 39.07
CA PRO A 418 17.63 -16.01 39.50
C PRO A 418 18.25 -16.63 40.76
N THR A 419 19.55 -16.89 40.73
CA THR A 419 20.31 -17.25 41.93
C THR A 419 20.69 -15.98 42.68
N PHE A 420 19.72 -15.37 43.38
CA PHE A 420 19.97 -14.16 44.15
C PHE A 420 20.84 -14.42 45.39
N ASP A 421 20.68 -15.57 46.08
CA ASP A 421 21.34 -15.83 47.37
C ASP A 421 22.09 -17.17 47.48
N GLY A 422 22.45 -17.82 46.35
CA GLY A 422 23.15 -19.12 46.38
C GLY A 422 22.32 -20.29 46.95
N HIS A 423 21.09 -20.05 47.39
CA HIS A 423 20.10 -21.05 47.74
C HIS A 423 19.18 -21.34 46.54
N TYR A 424 19.07 -22.62 46.18
CA TYR A 424 18.24 -23.11 45.08
C TYR A 424 16.76 -22.90 45.37
N ASN A 425 16.02 -22.40 44.37
CA ASN A 425 14.58 -22.51 44.16
C ASN A 425 13.71 -22.46 45.43
N SER A 426 13.23 -21.27 45.80
CA SER A 426 11.93 -21.25 46.48
C SER A 426 10.82 -21.33 45.40
N ASN A 427 9.84 -22.20 45.60
CA ASN A 427 8.63 -22.28 44.77
C ASN A 427 7.87 -20.93 44.70
N GLU A 428 8.21 -19.97 45.55
CA GLU A 428 7.58 -18.64 45.58
C GLU A 428 8.08 -17.74 44.44
N LEU A 429 9.34 -17.88 44.00
CA LEU A 429 9.89 -17.07 42.90
C LEU A 429 9.50 -17.60 41.52
N SER A 430 9.06 -18.86 41.40
CA SER A 430 8.62 -19.40 40.10
C SER A 430 7.40 -18.66 39.56
N VAL A 431 6.50 -18.21 40.44
CA VAL A 431 5.33 -17.40 40.06
C VAL A 431 5.77 -16.06 39.45
N ALA A 432 6.77 -15.40 40.04
CA ALA A 432 7.32 -14.15 39.51
C ALA A 432 8.03 -14.36 38.16
N ASN A 433 8.73 -15.49 37.98
CA ASN A 433 9.40 -15.81 36.72
C ASN A 433 8.42 -16.14 35.60
N GLU A 434 7.35 -16.88 35.90
CA GLU A 434 6.25 -17.14 34.97
C GLU A 434 5.54 -15.83 34.58
N TRP A 435 5.34 -14.93 35.55
CA TRP A 435 4.80 -13.60 35.28
C TRP A 435 5.72 -12.78 34.37
N PHE A 436 7.02 -12.72 34.66
CA PHE A 436 7.97 -11.98 33.84
C PHE A 436 8.06 -12.55 32.41
N ARG A 437 8.00 -13.88 32.27
CA ARG A 437 7.92 -14.53 30.96
C ARG A 437 6.68 -14.07 30.19
N ARG A 438 5.52 -14.02 30.84
CA ARG A 438 4.28 -13.49 30.26
C ARG A 438 4.41 -12.03 29.85
N VAL A 439 5.05 -11.18 30.68
CA VAL A 439 5.31 -9.77 30.37
C VAL A 439 6.15 -9.64 29.10
N ILE A 440 7.24 -10.39 28.98
CA ILE A 440 8.13 -10.36 27.80
C ILE A 440 7.40 -10.87 26.55
N ASP A 441 6.78 -12.05 26.63
CA ASP A 441 6.06 -12.69 25.51
C ASP A 441 4.94 -11.81 24.96
N TYR A 442 4.28 -11.05 25.83
CA TYR A 442 3.20 -10.16 25.42
C TYR A 442 3.72 -8.90 24.71
N ASN A 443 4.76 -8.28 25.27
CA ASN A 443 5.14 -6.90 24.92
C ASN A 443 6.26 -6.80 23.90
N VAL A 444 7.14 -7.81 23.77
CA VAL A 444 8.42 -7.65 23.06
C VAL A 444 8.38 -8.15 21.61
N PRO A 445 7.99 -9.41 21.28
CA PRO A 445 8.25 -9.99 19.96
C PRO A 445 7.36 -9.48 18.81
N LYS A 446 6.19 -8.91 19.11
CA LYS A 446 5.14 -8.61 18.11
C LYS A 446 5.37 -7.33 17.28
N GLY A 447 6.53 -6.68 17.43
CA GLY A 447 6.90 -5.49 16.66
C GLY A 447 7.65 -5.81 15.35
N LYS A 448 8.02 -4.76 14.61
CA LYS A 448 8.87 -4.89 13.40
C LYS A 448 10.32 -5.30 13.71
N ARG A 449 10.73 -5.18 14.99
CA ARG A 449 12.09 -5.46 15.52
C ARG A 449 13.20 -4.62 14.88
N ASN A 450 12.80 -3.44 14.42
CA ASN A 450 13.63 -2.54 13.62
C ASN A 450 14.87 -2.06 14.37
N ARG A 451 14.75 -1.75 15.68
CA ARG A 451 15.88 -1.23 16.48
C ARG A 451 16.89 -2.33 16.72
N GLY A 452 16.42 -3.53 17.08
CA GLY A 452 17.28 -4.70 17.26
C GLY A 452 18.00 -5.11 15.98
N LEU A 453 17.27 -5.19 14.86
CA LEU A 453 17.85 -5.54 13.55
C LEU A 453 18.84 -4.47 13.06
N MET A 454 18.56 -3.19 13.30
CA MET A 454 19.47 -2.10 12.95
C MET A 454 20.83 -2.27 13.63
N ALA A 455 20.87 -2.57 14.94
CA ALA A 455 22.13 -2.81 15.63
C ALA A 455 22.91 -4.02 15.05
N VAL A 456 22.21 -5.10 14.72
CA VAL A 456 22.82 -6.31 14.15
C VAL A 456 23.38 -6.05 12.74
N ILE A 457 22.60 -5.37 11.89
CA ILE A 457 23.01 -5.05 10.52
C ILE A 457 24.16 -4.04 10.52
N SER A 458 24.09 -2.99 11.34
CA SER A 458 25.19 -2.03 11.49
C SER A 458 26.48 -2.71 11.96
N TYR A 459 26.40 -3.69 12.87
CA TYR A 459 27.57 -4.49 13.27
C TYR A 459 28.13 -5.29 12.10
N HIS A 460 27.28 -5.93 11.29
CA HIS A 460 27.74 -6.66 10.11
C HIS A 460 28.45 -5.78 9.09
N LEU A 461 28.00 -4.53 8.94
CA LEU A 461 28.57 -3.57 7.99
C LEU A 461 29.89 -2.97 8.47
N MET A 462 30.12 -2.88 9.78
CA MET A 462 31.31 -2.26 10.37
C MET A 462 32.37 -3.28 10.81
N ALA A 463 31.96 -4.44 11.32
CA ALA A 463 32.88 -5.42 11.88
C ALA A 463 33.72 -6.10 10.78
N THR A 464 34.97 -6.39 11.10
CA THR A 464 35.84 -7.26 10.29
C THR A 464 35.39 -8.72 10.39
N ASP A 465 35.81 -9.57 9.45
CA ASP A 465 35.45 -10.99 9.46
C ASP A 465 35.95 -11.71 10.72
N ASP A 466 37.11 -11.32 11.25
CA ASP A 466 37.65 -11.86 12.51
C ASP A 466 36.80 -11.51 13.73
N GLN A 467 36.11 -10.35 13.72
CA GLN A 467 35.20 -9.95 14.78
C GLN A 467 33.85 -10.71 14.70
N LYS A 468 33.46 -11.24 13.54
CA LYS A 468 32.15 -11.90 13.28
C LYS A 468 32.11 -13.38 13.67
N SER A 469 32.73 -13.76 14.79
CA SER A 469 32.58 -15.12 15.32
C SER A 469 31.10 -15.45 15.63
N PRO A 470 30.66 -16.72 15.49
CA PRO A 470 29.28 -17.10 15.79
C PRO A 470 28.81 -16.69 17.20
N GLN A 471 29.69 -16.81 18.20
CA GLN A 471 29.40 -16.41 19.58
C GLN A 471 29.23 -14.90 19.73
N MET A 472 29.98 -14.12 18.96
CA MET A 472 29.83 -12.67 18.95
C MET A 472 28.53 -12.25 18.28
N LEU A 473 28.19 -12.83 17.12
CA LEU A 473 26.92 -12.57 16.44
C LEU A 473 25.71 -12.92 17.32
N ASP A 474 25.77 -14.03 18.05
CA ASP A 474 24.76 -14.37 19.06
C ASP A 474 24.63 -13.31 20.16
N SER A 475 25.76 -12.72 20.58
CA SER A 475 25.79 -11.65 21.57
C SER A 475 25.24 -10.34 21.01
N VAL A 476 25.52 -10.01 19.75
CA VAL A 476 24.93 -8.84 19.07
C VAL A 476 23.43 -8.99 18.89
N ARG A 477 22.93 -10.19 18.56
CA ARG A 477 21.48 -10.46 18.53
C ARG A 477 20.85 -10.31 19.92
N ALA A 478 21.52 -10.77 20.97
CA ALA A 478 21.06 -10.55 22.35
C ALA A 478 21.02 -9.06 22.72
N LEU A 479 22.00 -8.26 22.27
CA LEU A 479 21.99 -6.81 22.40
C LEU A 479 20.81 -6.20 21.63
N GLY A 480 20.53 -6.66 20.41
CA GLY A 480 19.37 -6.22 19.65
C GLY A 480 18.05 -6.49 20.37
N TRP A 481 17.90 -7.65 21.02
CA TRP A 481 16.74 -7.92 21.89
C TRP A 481 16.69 -7.03 23.12
N ALA A 482 17.84 -6.65 23.68
CA ALA A 482 17.91 -5.66 24.75
C ALA A 482 17.39 -4.28 24.30
N LEU A 483 17.57 -3.90 23.03
CA LEU A 483 16.98 -2.68 22.45
C LEU A 483 15.46 -2.80 22.25
N GLU A 484 14.96 -3.99 21.91
CA GLU A 484 13.51 -4.22 21.83
C GLU A 484 12.86 -4.25 23.22
N LEU A 485 13.57 -4.73 24.26
CA LEU A 485 13.17 -4.58 25.67
C LEU A 485 13.16 -3.10 26.08
N PHE A 486 14.19 -2.33 25.71
CA PHE A 486 14.23 -0.88 25.95
C PHE A 486 12.99 -0.19 25.37
N GLN A 487 12.61 -0.52 24.14
CA GLN A 487 11.39 0.01 23.56
C GLN A 487 10.14 -0.45 24.33
N ALA A 488 10.05 -1.73 24.69
CA ALA A 488 8.90 -2.27 25.42
C ALA A 488 8.70 -1.60 26.80
N TYR A 489 9.79 -1.30 27.52
CA TYR A 489 9.76 -0.53 28.76
C TYR A 489 9.01 0.80 28.57
N PHE A 490 9.42 1.60 27.57
CA PHE A 490 8.80 2.89 27.32
C PHE A 490 7.35 2.73 26.83
N LEU A 491 7.06 1.77 25.94
CA LEU A 491 5.71 1.57 25.42
C LEU A 491 4.69 1.17 26.50
N ILE A 492 5.08 0.34 27.48
CA ILE A 492 4.17 -0.05 28.57
C ILE A 492 3.77 1.18 29.40
N LEU A 493 4.74 2.06 29.71
CA LEU A 493 4.48 3.27 30.50
C LEU A 493 3.77 4.34 29.67
N ASP A 494 4.14 4.50 28.40
CA ASP A 494 3.52 5.41 27.43
C ASP A 494 2.03 5.07 27.25
N ASP A 495 1.69 3.80 27.05
CA ASP A 495 0.30 3.34 26.94
C ASP A 495 -0.53 3.67 28.20
N ILE A 496 0.09 3.68 29.39
CA ILE A 496 -0.57 4.07 30.65
C ILE A 496 -0.76 5.59 30.72
N MET A 497 0.28 6.35 30.40
CA MET A 497 0.27 7.81 30.44
C MET A 497 -0.71 8.40 29.43
N ASP A 498 -0.80 7.79 28.25
CA ASP A 498 -1.64 8.21 27.13
C ASP A 498 -3.02 7.53 27.14
N GLU A 499 -3.32 6.75 28.19
CA GLU A 499 -4.59 6.01 28.31
C GLU A 499 -4.94 5.13 27.09
N SER A 500 -3.93 4.70 26.32
CA SER A 500 -4.11 3.99 25.06
C SER A 500 -4.88 2.68 25.19
N ILE A 501 -5.60 2.31 24.13
CA ILE A 501 -6.48 1.13 24.11
C ILE A 501 -5.76 -0.08 23.49
N THR A 502 -5.12 0.11 22.33
CA THR A 502 -4.47 -0.96 21.56
C THR A 502 -3.03 -0.61 21.19
N ARG A 503 -2.19 -1.64 21.13
CA ARG A 503 -0.79 -1.57 20.73
C ARG A 503 -0.43 -2.84 19.96
N ARG A 504 0.11 -2.71 18.74
CA ARG A 504 0.52 -3.85 17.89
C ARG A 504 -0.63 -4.84 17.64
N GLY A 505 -1.83 -4.32 17.36
CA GLY A 505 -3.03 -5.14 17.05
C GLY A 505 -3.63 -5.89 18.25
N GLN A 506 -3.19 -5.61 19.48
CA GLN A 506 -3.70 -6.22 20.71
C GLN A 506 -3.99 -5.14 21.77
N LYS A 507 -4.73 -5.47 22.84
CA LYS A 507 -4.97 -4.49 23.95
C LYS A 507 -3.64 -4.11 24.63
N CYS A 508 -3.50 -2.86 25.06
CA CYS A 508 -2.34 -2.44 25.84
C CYS A 508 -2.16 -3.31 27.10
N TRP A 509 -0.91 -3.52 27.56
CA TRP A 509 -0.62 -4.46 28.65
C TRP A 509 -1.38 -4.15 29.93
N TYR A 510 -1.43 -2.89 30.36
CA TYR A 510 -2.15 -2.48 31.57
C TYR A 510 -3.68 -2.66 31.48
N ARG A 511 -4.23 -2.81 30.26
CA ARG A 511 -5.65 -3.09 29.99
C ARG A 511 -5.98 -4.58 29.97
N GLN A 512 -4.98 -5.46 30.08
CA GLN A 512 -5.20 -6.90 30.19
C GLN A 512 -5.86 -7.26 31.53
N GLU A 513 -6.71 -8.28 31.50
CA GLU A 513 -7.38 -8.77 32.70
C GLU A 513 -6.33 -9.24 33.74
N GLY A 514 -6.47 -8.74 34.97
CA GLY A 514 -5.57 -9.04 36.08
C GLY A 514 -4.21 -8.34 36.05
N VAL A 515 -3.95 -7.42 35.10
CA VAL A 515 -2.71 -6.63 35.06
C VAL A 515 -2.89 -5.28 35.75
N GLY A 516 -3.62 -4.34 35.13
CA GLY A 516 -3.78 -3.00 35.69
C GLY A 516 -2.43 -2.30 35.89
N LEU A 517 -2.27 -1.57 37.00
CA LEU A 517 -1.07 -0.76 37.27
C LEU A 517 0.16 -1.55 37.74
N ILE A 518 0.07 -2.88 37.92
CA ILE A 518 1.28 -3.69 38.10
C ILE A 518 2.20 -3.58 36.87
N ALA A 519 1.63 -3.20 35.71
CA ALA A 519 2.35 -2.85 34.50
C ALA A 519 3.50 -1.84 34.72
N CYS A 520 3.38 -0.93 35.70
CA CYS A 520 4.49 -0.03 36.05
C CYS A 520 5.70 -0.80 36.60
N ASN A 521 5.48 -1.78 37.47
CA ASN A 521 6.53 -2.66 37.97
C ASN A 521 7.04 -3.61 36.86
N ASP A 522 6.14 -4.07 35.99
CA ASP A 522 6.51 -4.92 34.85
C ASP A 522 7.46 -4.21 33.88
N ALA A 523 7.30 -2.90 33.69
CA ALA A 523 8.27 -2.08 32.97
C ALA A 523 9.64 -2.12 33.68
N THR A 524 9.71 -1.92 35.00
CA THR A 524 10.97 -2.04 35.76
C THR A 524 11.62 -3.43 35.64
N LEU A 525 10.83 -4.51 35.56
CA LEU A 525 11.36 -5.84 35.29
C LEU A 525 11.98 -5.94 33.89
N ILE A 526 11.34 -5.36 32.86
CA ILE A 526 11.90 -5.27 31.51
C ILE A 526 13.23 -4.50 31.53
N GLU A 527 13.29 -3.36 32.22
CA GLU A 527 14.52 -2.56 32.35
C GLU A 527 15.66 -3.40 32.97
N SER A 528 15.38 -4.12 34.06
CA SER A 528 16.35 -5.03 34.67
C SER A 528 16.81 -6.12 33.68
N GLY A 529 15.92 -6.61 32.83
CA GLY A 529 16.22 -7.58 31.77
C GLY A 529 17.24 -7.06 30.75
N ILE A 530 17.20 -5.77 30.41
CA ILE A 530 18.17 -5.12 29.49
C ILE A 530 19.58 -5.28 30.06
N TYR A 531 19.80 -4.84 31.30
CA TYR A 531 21.12 -4.88 31.93
C TYR A 531 21.59 -6.29 32.25
N HIS A 532 20.67 -7.21 32.53
CA HIS A 532 20.99 -8.64 32.70
C HIS A 532 21.55 -9.24 31.40
N LEU A 533 20.90 -9.01 30.26
CA LEU A 533 21.41 -9.48 28.95
C LEU A 533 22.76 -8.85 28.61
N VAL A 534 22.88 -7.53 28.80
CA VAL A 534 24.14 -6.82 28.54
C VAL A 534 25.27 -7.39 29.40
N LYS A 535 25.03 -7.62 30.69
CA LYS A 535 26.00 -8.26 31.59
C LYS A 535 26.33 -9.69 31.17
N LEU A 536 25.34 -10.50 30.83
CA LEU A 536 25.54 -11.90 30.45
C LEU A 536 26.47 -12.04 29.24
N HIS A 537 26.29 -11.17 28.25
CA HIS A 537 26.99 -11.26 26.97
C HIS A 537 28.28 -10.43 26.90
N PHE A 538 28.37 -9.32 27.63
CA PHE A 538 29.43 -8.34 27.41
C PHE A 538 30.29 -8.02 28.63
N LYS A 539 30.00 -8.50 29.85
CA LYS A 539 30.74 -8.10 31.09
C LYS A 539 32.27 -8.18 31.04
N ASN A 540 32.81 -9.08 30.22
CA ASN A 540 34.25 -9.32 30.09
C ASN A 540 34.84 -8.70 28.80
N LYS A 541 34.06 -7.90 28.08
CA LYS A 541 34.49 -7.21 26.86
C LYS A 541 35.01 -5.82 27.21
N PRO A 542 36.01 -5.29 26.48
CA PRO A 542 36.58 -3.98 26.77
C PRO A 542 35.54 -2.85 26.68
N TYR A 543 34.58 -2.94 25.76
CA TYR A 543 33.51 -1.96 25.53
C TYR A 543 32.25 -2.18 26.40
N TYR A 544 32.32 -2.99 27.46
CA TYR A 544 31.17 -3.24 28.33
C TYR A 544 30.61 -1.96 28.95
N MET A 545 31.50 -1.10 29.45
CA MET A 545 31.10 0.15 30.09
C MET A 545 30.53 1.13 29.08
N ASP A 546 31.10 1.21 27.87
CA ASP A 546 30.56 2.07 26.80
C ASP A 546 29.12 1.70 26.43
N ILE A 547 28.80 0.40 26.37
CA ILE A 547 27.43 -0.09 26.16
C ILE A 547 26.51 0.36 27.30
N VAL A 548 26.92 0.14 28.56
CA VAL A 548 26.10 0.47 29.73
C VAL A 548 25.87 1.98 29.83
N GLU A 549 26.91 2.78 29.64
CA GLU A 549 26.85 4.24 29.69
C GLU A 549 25.96 4.79 28.57
N LEU A 550 26.10 4.29 27.33
CA LEU A 550 25.25 4.74 26.22
C LEU A 550 23.77 4.39 26.45
N ILE A 551 23.46 3.17 26.91
CA ILE A 551 22.08 2.77 27.21
C ILE A 551 21.50 3.67 28.31
N GLN A 552 22.23 3.90 29.40
CA GLN A 552 21.79 4.78 30.49
C GLN A 552 21.61 6.24 30.05
N GLU A 553 22.54 6.76 29.24
CA GLU A 553 22.46 8.10 28.68
C GLU A 553 21.20 8.28 27.82
N VAL A 554 20.94 7.31 26.94
CA VAL A 554 19.78 7.31 26.05
C VAL A 554 18.49 7.12 26.84
N PHE A 555 18.47 6.27 27.87
CA PHE A 555 17.33 6.12 28.78
C PHE A 555 16.95 7.47 29.42
N ARG A 556 17.95 8.19 29.94
CA ARG A 556 17.74 9.53 30.50
C ARG A 556 17.22 10.51 29.45
N LYS A 557 17.79 10.51 28.24
CA LYS A 557 17.32 11.35 27.12
C LYS A 557 15.85 11.06 26.78
N THR A 558 15.49 9.78 26.63
CA THR A 558 14.11 9.36 26.33
C THR A 558 13.14 9.74 27.44
N ALA A 559 13.50 9.52 28.71
CA ALA A 559 12.67 9.94 29.84
C ALA A 559 12.45 11.46 29.90
N TYR A 560 13.47 12.26 29.59
CA TYR A 560 13.33 13.72 29.47
C TYR A 560 12.44 14.11 28.29
N GLY A 561 12.58 13.45 27.14
CA GLY A 561 11.69 13.64 25.99
C GLY A 561 10.23 13.32 26.31
N GLN A 562 9.99 12.22 27.02
CA GLN A 562 8.64 11.87 27.50
C GLN A 562 8.10 12.93 28.47
N CYS A 563 8.95 13.46 29.36
CA CYS A 563 8.56 14.54 30.26
C CYS A 563 8.14 15.80 29.50
N LEU A 564 8.90 16.19 28.46
CA LEU A 564 8.54 17.32 27.59
C LEU A 564 7.20 17.10 26.88
N ASP A 565 6.96 15.89 26.39
CA ASP A 565 5.70 15.50 25.76
C ASP A 565 4.52 15.62 26.72
N MET A 566 4.60 15.01 27.91
CA MET A 566 3.51 15.02 28.90
C MET A 566 3.26 16.42 29.50
N LEU A 567 4.31 17.22 29.66
CA LEU A 567 4.20 18.60 30.13
C LEU A 567 3.71 19.58 29.05
N SER A 568 3.61 19.14 27.79
CA SER A 568 3.01 19.96 26.74
C SER A 568 1.51 20.18 26.94
N ASN A 569 0.82 19.19 27.54
CA ASN A 569 -0.59 19.30 27.93
C ASN A 569 -0.87 18.70 29.33
N PRO A 570 -0.52 19.40 30.42
CA PRO A 570 -0.62 18.84 31.77
C PRO A 570 -2.08 18.65 32.23
N GLY A 571 -2.47 17.40 32.48
CA GLY A 571 -3.70 17.03 33.18
C GLY A 571 -4.97 17.02 32.31
N ASN A 572 -4.86 16.65 31.03
CA ASN A 572 -5.98 16.56 30.08
C ASN A 572 -6.82 17.86 30.02
N ARG A 573 -6.15 19.01 30.15
CA ARG A 573 -6.75 20.31 29.90
C ARG A 573 -6.66 20.63 28.41
N ARG A 574 -7.28 21.72 27.98
CA ARG A 574 -7.01 22.25 26.64
C ARG A 574 -5.57 22.78 26.59
N PRO A 575 -4.77 22.40 25.59
CA PRO A 575 -3.40 22.88 25.48
C PRO A 575 -3.33 24.38 25.15
N ASP A 576 -2.30 25.06 25.64
CA ASP A 576 -1.99 26.41 25.19
C ASP A 576 -1.25 26.35 23.85
N LEU A 577 -1.99 26.53 22.76
CA LEU A 577 -1.44 26.46 21.40
C LEU A 577 -0.38 27.54 21.10
N ASN A 578 -0.20 28.56 21.96
CA ASN A 578 0.92 29.50 21.80
C ASN A 578 2.27 28.88 22.16
N ASP A 579 2.27 27.81 22.95
CA ASP A 579 3.46 27.05 23.34
C ASP A 579 3.77 25.93 22.33
N TYR A 580 2.93 25.73 21.30
CA TYR A 580 3.06 24.67 20.30
C TYR A 580 3.86 25.20 19.12
N THR A 581 5.18 25.25 19.30
CA THR A 581 6.15 25.71 18.30
C THR A 581 6.92 24.54 17.70
N PHE A 582 7.44 24.74 16.49
CA PHE A 582 8.32 23.75 15.87
C PHE A 582 9.56 23.45 16.72
N ASP A 583 10.13 24.45 17.42
CA ASP A 583 11.27 24.26 18.34
C ASP A 583 10.93 23.31 19.48
N LYS A 584 9.75 23.47 20.10
CA LYS A 584 9.29 22.59 21.18
C LYS A 584 9.05 21.17 20.66
N TYR A 585 8.37 21.05 19.52
CA TYR A 585 8.18 19.77 18.83
C TYR A 585 9.52 19.09 18.53
N SER A 586 10.47 19.79 17.90
CA SER A 586 11.80 19.26 17.60
C SER A 586 12.56 18.81 18.85
N ALA A 587 12.42 19.52 19.97
CA ALA A 587 13.01 19.09 21.24
C ALA A 587 12.37 17.79 21.76
N ILE A 588 11.04 17.69 21.75
CA ILE A 588 10.31 16.47 22.13
C ILE A 588 10.79 15.31 21.27
N VAL A 589 10.74 15.43 19.95
CA VAL A 589 11.12 14.37 19.00
C VAL A 589 12.57 13.92 19.16
N LYS A 590 13.50 14.88 19.25
CA LYS A 590 14.93 14.60 19.41
C LYS A 590 15.18 13.68 20.61
N TYR A 591 14.58 14.00 21.75
CA TYR A 591 14.83 13.29 23.01
C TYR A 591 13.94 12.06 23.19
N LYS A 592 12.62 12.17 22.91
CA LYS A 592 11.65 11.09 23.05
C LYS A 592 11.94 9.96 22.06
N THR A 593 12.33 10.28 20.82
CA THR A 593 12.34 9.30 19.73
C THR A 593 13.70 9.10 19.09
N SER A 594 14.36 10.16 18.62
CA SER A 594 15.51 10.02 17.73
C SER A 594 16.68 9.24 18.35
N TYR A 595 16.98 9.50 19.63
CA TYR A 595 18.11 8.88 20.30
C TYR A 595 17.99 7.36 20.42
N TYR A 596 16.88 6.85 20.95
CA TYR A 596 16.74 5.41 21.17
C TYR A 596 16.34 4.64 19.90
N THR A 597 15.76 5.33 18.92
CA THR A 597 15.26 4.71 17.69
C THR A 597 16.33 4.58 16.61
N CYS A 598 17.14 5.63 16.41
CA CYS A 598 18.11 5.67 15.32
C CYS A 598 19.55 5.73 15.83
N VAL A 599 19.84 6.58 16.82
CA VAL A 599 21.23 6.84 17.27
C VAL A 599 21.81 5.66 18.05
N MET A 600 21.10 5.17 19.06
CA MET A 600 21.59 4.13 19.98
C MET A 600 21.94 2.81 19.27
N PRO A 601 21.10 2.24 18.37
CA PRO A 601 21.42 0.99 17.70
C PRO A 601 22.76 1.05 16.93
N VAL A 602 22.98 2.14 16.20
CA VAL A 602 24.18 2.32 15.37
C VAL A 602 25.41 2.62 16.23
N ARG A 603 25.30 3.51 17.22
CA ARG A 603 26.43 3.84 18.11
C ARG A 603 26.88 2.64 18.96
N LEU A 604 25.96 1.77 19.37
CA LEU A 604 26.31 0.51 20.00
C LEU A 604 27.14 -0.36 19.05
N ALA A 605 26.69 -0.54 17.81
CA ALA A 605 27.45 -1.29 16.82
C ALA A 605 28.85 -0.69 16.55
N MET A 606 29.00 0.64 16.61
CA MET A 606 30.31 1.30 16.48
C MET A 606 31.28 0.86 17.60
N TYR A 607 30.84 0.85 18.87
CA TYR A 607 31.65 0.36 19.98
C TYR A 607 32.03 -1.12 19.82
N LEU A 608 31.09 -1.94 19.34
CA LEU A 608 31.34 -3.37 19.11
C LEU A 608 32.34 -3.63 17.97
N SER A 609 32.49 -2.68 17.05
CA SER A 609 33.36 -2.75 15.86
C SER A 609 34.61 -1.87 15.99
N ASP A 610 34.98 -1.45 17.21
CA ASP A 610 36.17 -0.65 17.54
C ASP A 610 36.21 0.77 16.93
N TYR A 611 35.07 1.31 16.47
CA TYR A 611 34.93 2.70 16.01
C TYR A 611 34.74 3.66 17.18
N ASN A 612 35.83 4.00 17.88
CA ASN A 612 35.81 4.80 19.11
C ASN A 612 36.07 6.32 18.90
N SER A 613 36.19 6.77 17.65
CA SER A 613 36.44 8.19 17.33
C SER A 613 35.27 9.07 17.80
N ALA A 614 35.55 10.02 18.70
CA ALA A 614 34.55 10.97 19.16
C ALA A 614 33.96 11.81 18.01
N LYS A 615 34.79 12.14 17.01
CA LYS A 615 34.36 12.85 15.80
C LYS A 615 33.34 12.02 15.01
N ASP A 616 33.61 10.74 14.81
CA ASP A 616 32.76 9.85 14.03
C ASP A 616 31.42 9.64 14.72
N HIS A 617 31.43 9.37 16.03
CA HIS A 617 30.20 9.30 16.82
C HIS A 617 29.37 10.58 16.72
N GLN A 618 30.01 11.75 16.74
CA GLN A 618 29.31 13.03 16.63
C GLN A 618 28.68 13.24 15.24
N LEU A 619 29.40 12.93 14.16
CA LEU A 619 28.88 13.06 12.79
C LEU A 619 27.75 12.07 12.51
N VAL A 620 27.93 10.81 12.91
CA VAL A 620 26.90 9.76 12.80
C VAL A 620 25.66 10.13 13.61
N GLU A 621 25.83 10.64 14.85
CA GLU A 621 24.71 11.10 15.67
C GLU A 621 23.93 12.24 14.98
N GLN A 622 24.60 13.23 14.38
CA GLN A 622 23.91 14.34 13.69
C GLN A 622 23.00 13.86 12.57
N ILE A 623 23.46 12.92 11.75
CA ILE A 623 22.67 12.34 10.66
C ILE A 623 21.50 11.52 11.21
N LEU A 624 21.76 10.63 12.17
CA LEU A 624 20.73 9.75 12.75
C LEU A 624 19.68 10.52 13.55
N LEU A 625 20.02 11.68 14.13
CA LEU A 625 19.05 12.57 14.77
C LEU A 625 18.05 13.13 13.77
N ARG A 626 18.49 13.51 12.57
CA ARG A 626 17.59 13.97 11.49
C ARG A 626 16.71 12.84 10.96
N MET A 627 17.26 11.63 10.80
CA MET A 627 16.48 10.44 10.46
C MET A 627 15.41 10.14 11.51
N GLY A 628 15.76 10.22 12.80
CA GLY A 628 14.79 10.05 13.89
C GLY A 628 13.72 11.13 13.90
N HIS A 629 14.05 12.35 13.49
CA HIS A 629 13.07 13.43 13.37
C HIS A 629 12.05 13.14 12.27
N LEU A 630 12.52 12.68 11.12
CA LEU A 630 11.66 12.24 10.02
C LEU A 630 10.78 11.05 10.42
N PHE A 631 11.36 10.08 11.14
CA PHE A 631 10.65 8.92 11.66
C PHE A 631 9.45 9.31 12.54
N GLN A 632 9.63 10.27 13.45
CA GLN A 632 8.56 10.72 14.33
C GLN A 632 7.51 11.56 13.59
N ALA A 633 7.94 12.48 12.72
CA ALA A 633 6.98 13.26 11.91
C ALA A 633 6.05 12.36 11.10
N ARG A 634 6.58 11.25 10.55
CA ARG A 634 5.78 10.22 9.89
C ARG A 634 4.86 9.45 10.84
N ASP A 635 5.30 9.18 12.08
CA ASP A 635 4.44 8.55 13.08
C ASP A 635 3.26 9.44 13.46
N ASP A 636 3.49 10.74 13.66
CA ASP A 636 2.46 11.75 13.97
C ASP A 636 1.49 11.94 12.80
N TYR A 637 2.00 11.97 11.57
CA TYR A 637 1.17 12.02 10.37
C TYR A 637 0.27 10.77 10.28
N LEU A 638 0.84 9.57 10.46
CA LEU A 638 0.07 8.32 10.44
C LEU A 638 -0.90 8.18 11.62
N ASP A 639 -0.65 8.86 12.75
CA ASP A 639 -1.58 8.91 13.87
C ASP A 639 -2.87 9.64 13.47
N CYS A 640 -2.74 10.74 12.73
CA CYS A 640 -3.87 11.56 12.32
C CYS A 640 -4.56 11.04 11.04
N PHE A 641 -3.79 10.61 10.05
CA PHE A 641 -4.27 10.30 8.69
C PHE A 641 -4.18 8.81 8.33
N GLY A 642 -3.42 8.02 9.07
CA GLY A 642 -3.20 6.61 8.76
C GLY A 642 -4.38 5.73 9.17
N ASP A 643 -4.58 4.63 8.42
CA ASP A 643 -5.56 3.62 8.78
C ASP A 643 -5.13 2.86 10.05
N SER A 644 -6.01 2.81 11.04
CA SER A 644 -5.82 2.06 12.29
C SER A 644 -5.55 0.56 12.09
N PHE A 645 -6.07 -0.04 11.01
CA PHE A 645 -5.86 -1.45 10.66
C PHE A 645 -4.39 -1.71 10.29
N ILE A 646 -3.85 -0.78 9.50
CA ILE A 646 -2.47 -0.75 9.03
C ILE A 646 -1.49 -0.37 10.16
N THR A 647 -1.82 0.68 10.91
CA THR A 647 -0.92 1.21 11.94
C THR A 647 -0.89 0.33 13.18
N GLY A 648 -1.94 -0.46 13.40
CA GLY A 648 -2.13 -1.37 14.54
C GLY A 648 -2.42 -0.64 15.86
N LYS A 649 -2.75 0.65 15.80
CA LYS A 649 -3.17 1.52 16.90
C LYS A 649 -4.27 2.48 16.42
N ILE A 650 -5.15 2.90 17.32
CA ILE A 650 -6.04 4.04 17.06
C ILE A 650 -5.23 5.30 17.38
N GLY A 651 -5.16 6.25 16.46
CA GLY A 651 -4.51 7.53 16.72
C GLY A 651 -5.28 8.36 17.74
N THR A 652 -4.57 9.00 18.66
CA THR A 652 -5.15 9.77 19.77
C THR A 652 -4.51 11.14 19.94
N ASP A 653 -3.57 11.54 19.07
CA ASP A 653 -2.80 12.76 19.25
C ASP A 653 -3.68 14.03 19.32
N ILE A 654 -4.81 14.06 18.59
CA ILE A 654 -5.76 15.19 18.62
C ILE A 654 -6.52 15.21 19.95
N GLU A 655 -7.02 14.06 20.37
CA GLU A 655 -7.81 13.86 21.59
C GLU A 655 -6.99 14.18 22.84
N ASP A 656 -5.74 13.74 22.87
CA ASP A 656 -4.79 13.95 23.95
C ASP A 656 -4.16 15.36 23.88
N GLY A 657 -4.37 16.05 22.76
CA GLY A 657 -3.88 17.41 22.51
C GLY A 657 -2.36 17.44 22.47
N LYS A 658 -1.71 16.45 21.87
CA LYS A 658 -0.25 16.31 21.81
C LYS A 658 0.40 17.44 21.01
N CYS A 659 1.63 17.79 21.37
CA CYS A 659 2.46 18.69 20.56
C CYS A 659 3.13 17.90 19.44
N CYS A 660 2.38 17.59 18.39
CA CYS A 660 2.80 16.76 17.25
C CYS A 660 2.95 17.56 15.94
N TRP A 661 3.56 16.95 14.92
CA TRP A 661 3.83 17.61 13.63
C TRP A 661 2.60 18.25 12.97
N PRO A 662 1.41 17.59 12.89
CA PRO A 662 0.23 18.19 12.28
C PRO A 662 -0.19 19.52 12.93
N ILE A 663 -0.23 19.60 14.27
CA ILE A 663 -0.73 20.81 14.93
C ILE A 663 0.26 21.97 14.84
N VAL A 664 1.56 21.73 15.03
CA VAL A 664 2.57 22.81 14.91
C VAL A 664 2.62 23.35 13.49
N THR A 665 2.44 22.49 12.49
CA THR A 665 2.34 22.90 11.08
C THR A 665 1.05 23.66 10.83
N ALA A 666 -0.11 23.18 11.28
CA ALA A 666 -1.37 23.88 11.09
C ALA A 666 -1.36 25.30 11.69
N LEU A 667 -0.73 25.48 12.86
CA LEU A 667 -0.64 26.78 13.54
C LEU A 667 0.17 27.83 12.76
N GLU A 668 1.10 27.42 11.89
CA GLU A 668 1.88 28.32 11.04
C GLU A 668 1.07 28.87 9.86
N TYR A 669 0.07 28.12 9.37
CA TYR A 669 -0.64 28.42 8.12
C TYR A 669 -2.13 28.75 8.31
N CYS A 670 -2.69 28.45 9.48
CA CYS A 670 -4.11 28.69 9.75
C CYS A 670 -4.49 30.18 9.72
N SER A 671 -5.69 30.46 9.24
CA SER A 671 -6.33 31.77 9.40
C SER A 671 -6.71 32.03 10.86
N GLN A 672 -7.00 33.28 11.22
CA GLN A 672 -7.46 33.63 12.57
C GLN A 672 -8.72 32.86 12.99
N THR A 673 -9.64 32.62 12.05
CA THR A 673 -10.86 31.84 12.29
C THR A 673 -10.54 30.37 12.55
N GLN A 674 -9.70 29.74 11.71
CA GLN A 674 -9.26 28.36 11.93
C GLN A 674 -8.49 28.24 13.25
N ARG A 675 -7.64 29.21 13.60
CA ARG A 675 -6.92 29.24 14.89
C ARG A 675 -7.87 29.23 16.08
N GLN A 676 -8.97 29.97 16.02
CA GLN A 676 -9.99 29.95 17.10
C GLN A 676 -10.66 28.59 17.23
N VAL A 677 -10.94 27.91 16.12
CA VAL A 677 -11.49 26.55 16.12
C VAL A 677 -10.46 25.56 16.70
N LEU A 678 -9.20 25.62 16.26
CA LEU A 678 -8.11 24.81 16.84
C LEU A 678 -8.01 25.01 18.35
N GLN A 679 -7.98 26.27 18.83
CA GLN A 679 -7.95 26.60 20.27
C GLN A 679 -9.17 26.08 21.05
N THR A 680 -10.32 25.96 20.37
CA THR A 680 -11.57 25.52 21.00
C THR A 680 -11.69 24.00 21.02
N HIS A 681 -11.20 23.30 20.00
CA HIS A 681 -11.52 21.88 19.80
C HIS A 681 -10.33 20.92 20.00
N TYR A 682 -9.09 21.40 19.93
CA TYR A 682 -7.91 20.55 20.10
C TYR A 682 -7.73 20.08 21.55
N GLY A 683 -7.33 18.82 21.76
CA GLY A 683 -7.27 18.20 23.09
C GLY A 683 -8.63 17.83 23.68
N SER A 684 -9.62 17.55 22.82
CA SER A 684 -10.96 17.16 23.22
C SER A 684 -11.24 15.73 22.77
N LYS A 685 -11.76 14.89 23.69
CA LYS A 685 -12.21 13.51 23.38
C LYS A 685 -13.60 13.47 22.70
N ASP A 686 -14.19 14.62 22.44
CA ASP A 686 -15.48 14.75 21.74
C ASP A 686 -15.31 14.54 20.22
N TYR A 687 -16.14 13.66 19.65
CA TYR A 687 -16.05 13.26 18.24
C TYR A 687 -16.19 14.43 17.27
N GLU A 688 -17.14 15.35 17.50
CA GLU A 688 -17.34 16.50 16.63
C GLU A 688 -16.16 17.48 16.70
N SER A 689 -15.55 17.62 17.88
CA SER A 689 -14.33 18.41 18.05
C SER A 689 -13.17 17.84 17.23
N VAL A 690 -12.90 16.53 17.32
CA VAL A 690 -11.85 15.86 16.52
C VAL A 690 -12.11 16.02 15.03
N LYS A 691 -13.36 15.84 14.60
CA LYS A 691 -13.77 16.00 13.20
C LYS A 691 -13.50 17.40 12.67
N GLN A 692 -13.76 18.45 13.46
CA GLN A 692 -13.46 19.83 13.06
C GLN A 692 -11.96 20.09 12.92
N ILE A 693 -11.13 19.52 13.80
CA ILE A 693 -9.67 19.62 13.68
C ILE A 693 -9.19 18.95 12.39
N ARG A 694 -9.68 17.73 12.11
CA ARG A 694 -9.34 17.01 10.86
C ARG A 694 -9.77 17.79 9.62
N GLN A 695 -10.95 18.40 9.64
CA GLN A 695 -11.39 19.25 8.53
C GLN A 695 -10.45 20.44 8.30
N ILE A 696 -9.97 21.09 9.37
CA ILE A 696 -8.98 22.17 9.22
C ILE A 696 -7.68 21.65 8.61
N TYR A 697 -7.24 20.46 9.03
CA TYR A 697 -6.05 19.85 8.47
C TYR A 697 -6.19 19.54 6.97
N GLU A 698 -7.35 19.05 6.56
CA GLU A 698 -7.70 18.84 5.15
C GLU A 698 -7.77 20.17 4.37
N ASP A 699 -8.46 21.18 4.91
CA ASP A 699 -8.62 22.50 4.28
C ASP A 699 -7.27 23.22 4.06
N LEU A 700 -6.32 23.02 4.99
CA LEU A 700 -4.95 23.53 4.88
C LEU A 700 -4.07 22.69 3.96
N GLY A 701 -4.50 21.47 3.61
CA GLY A 701 -3.73 20.54 2.80
C GLY A 701 -2.51 19.97 3.52
N LEU A 702 -2.63 19.63 4.81
CA LEU A 702 -1.50 19.12 5.61
C LEU A 702 -0.83 17.88 5.02
N ASP A 703 -1.58 17.04 4.31
CA ASP A 703 -1.05 15.88 3.60
C ASP A 703 0.05 16.28 2.59
N ASN A 704 -0.24 17.27 1.77
CA ASN A 704 0.69 17.86 0.80
C ASN A 704 1.89 18.52 1.47
N MET A 705 1.66 19.17 2.61
CA MET A 705 2.71 19.80 3.40
C MET A 705 3.63 18.75 4.02
N PHE A 706 3.07 17.61 4.46
CA PHE A 706 3.83 16.49 5.00
C PHE A 706 4.73 15.89 3.94
N ASN A 707 4.20 15.63 2.75
CA ASN A 707 4.99 15.10 1.62
C ASN A 707 6.14 16.05 1.25
N THR A 708 5.87 17.35 1.21
CA THR A 708 6.91 18.37 0.95
C THR A 708 7.96 18.40 2.05
N TYR A 709 7.54 18.36 3.30
CA TYR A 709 8.41 18.32 4.47
C TYR A 709 9.28 17.05 4.49
N GLU A 710 8.69 15.89 4.25
CA GLU A 710 9.37 14.61 4.21
C GLU A 710 10.47 14.61 3.13
N ASN A 711 10.13 15.02 1.90
CA ASN A 711 11.10 15.12 0.80
C ASN A 711 12.24 16.08 1.11
N HIS A 712 11.93 17.22 1.72
CA HIS A 712 12.94 18.19 2.11
C HIS A 712 13.91 17.61 3.14
N VAL A 713 13.39 17.07 4.26
CA VAL A 713 14.23 16.48 5.31
C VAL A 713 15.03 15.28 4.79
N PHE A 714 14.46 14.51 3.86
CA PHE A 714 15.16 13.41 3.21
C PHE A 714 16.38 13.86 2.42
N ASN A 715 16.20 14.85 1.55
CA ASN A 715 17.28 15.40 0.75
C ASN A 715 18.36 16.01 1.65
N GLU A 716 17.97 16.70 2.73
CA GLU A 716 18.93 17.17 3.74
C GLU A 716 19.74 16.02 4.36
N ILE A 717 19.12 14.89 4.68
CA ILE A 717 19.82 13.71 5.19
C ILE A 717 20.83 13.19 4.17
N LEU A 718 20.45 13.08 2.90
CA LEU A 718 21.36 12.63 1.83
C LEU A 718 22.52 13.60 1.61
N GLU A 719 22.26 14.91 1.63
CA GLU A 719 23.29 15.94 1.55
C GLU A 719 24.25 15.88 2.74
N MET A 720 23.75 15.63 3.95
CA MET A 720 24.59 15.43 5.13
C MET A 720 25.48 14.19 5.01
N ILE A 721 24.94 13.07 4.51
CA ILE A 721 25.73 11.85 4.26
C ILE A 721 26.80 12.14 3.21
N ASP A 722 26.44 12.78 2.08
CA ASP A 722 27.39 13.10 1.01
C ASP A 722 28.51 14.03 1.47
N LYS A 723 28.16 15.04 2.29
CA LYS A 723 29.11 15.98 2.88
C LYS A 723 30.09 15.29 3.83
N TYR A 724 29.61 14.41 4.70
CA TYR A 724 30.44 13.85 5.78
C TYR A 724 31.11 12.51 5.43
N LYS A 725 30.79 11.88 4.30
CA LYS A 725 31.32 10.54 3.94
C LYS A 725 32.86 10.43 3.86
N TYR A 726 33.55 11.55 3.60
CA TYR A 726 35.02 11.59 3.57
C TYR A 726 35.63 12.10 4.88
N GLU A 727 34.78 12.49 5.85
CA GLU A 727 35.20 13.00 7.15
C GLU A 727 35.10 11.95 8.26
N MET A 728 34.37 10.85 8.04
CA MET A 728 34.20 9.74 8.97
C MET A 728 34.86 8.47 8.44
N ASP A 729 35.41 7.65 9.34
CA ASP A 729 36.00 6.35 8.99
C ASP A 729 34.94 5.23 8.93
N VAL A 730 33.74 5.52 9.44
CA VAL A 730 32.59 4.60 9.46
C VAL A 730 32.01 4.42 8.04
N PRO A 731 31.71 3.19 7.60
CA PRO A 731 31.12 2.94 6.30
C PRO A 731 29.74 3.60 6.15
N ILE A 732 29.52 4.36 5.08
CA ILE A 732 28.23 5.06 4.84
C ILE A 732 27.02 4.12 4.77
N ALA A 733 27.22 2.84 4.44
CA ALA A 733 26.14 1.85 4.34
C ALA A 733 25.37 1.64 5.67
N ILE A 734 25.93 2.06 6.82
CA ILE A 734 25.22 2.01 8.10
C ILE A 734 23.93 2.82 8.12
N PHE A 735 23.80 3.80 7.22
CA PHE A 735 22.63 4.68 7.09
C PHE A 735 21.52 4.04 6.25
N ASP A 736 21.82 3.01 5.48
CA ASP A 736 20.88 2.38 4.55
C ASP A 736 19.75 1.63 5.28
N GLU A 737 20.05 1.02 6.43
CA GLU A 737 19.05 0.34 7.26
C GLU A 737 18.08 1.31 7.96
N PRO A 738 18.54 2.35 8.69
CA PRO A 738 17.67 3.41 9.18
C PRO A 738 16.80 4.04 8.09
N LEU A 739 17.36 4.36 6.92
CA LEU A 739 16.62 4.94 5.79
C LEU A 739 15.56 3.98 5.26
N ALA A 740 15.92 2.72 5.01
CA ALA A 740 14.96 1.72 4.54
C ALA A 740 13.82 1.52 5.55
N GLN A 741 14.08 1.59 6.86
CA GLN A 741 13.04 1.49 7.87
C GLN A 741 12.10 2.69 7.94
N ILE A 742 12.57 3.87 7.50
CA ILE A 742 11.75 5.07 7.36
C ILE A 742 10.91 4.96 6.08
N TYR A 743 11.51 4.60 4.94
CA TYR A 743 10.88 4.65 3.60
C TYR A 743 10.11 3.40 3.18
N ASN A 744 10.59 2.20 3.47
CA ASN A 744 9.83 0.95 3.24
C ASN A 744 8.73 0.75 4.29
N ARG A 745 8.33 1.83 4.96
CA ARG A 745 7.19 1.86 5.86
C ARG A 745 5.94 2.07 4.99
N ASN A 746 5.68 1.13 4.08
CA ASN A 746 4.31 0.76 3.72
C ASN A 746 3.74 0.11 4.99
N LYS A 747 3.44 0.96 5.97
CA LYS A 747 2.28 0.72 6.79
C LYS A 747 1.15 0.99 5.82
#